data_AF-A0A5B8XPY2-F1
#
_entry.id   AF-A0A5B8XPY2-F1
#
_cell.length_a   1.000
_cell.length_b   1.000
_cell.length_c   1.000
_cell.angle_alpha   90.00
_cell.angle_beta   90.00
_cell.angle_gamma   90.00
#
_symmetry.space_group_name_H-M   'P 1'
#
loop_
_entity.id
_entity.type
_entity.pdbx_description
1 polymer ?
#
loop_
_entity_poly.entity_id
_entity_poly.type
_entity_poly.pdbx_seq_one_letter_code
_entity_poly.pdbx_strand_id
1 'polypeptide(L)'
;MKRLLIALVLLLSACAQDVTDIDRTQPNRLKKTDLDGQWFVAQTVTETPTTAWYTFVGDTSSMERIRWEIEEEFLIAYRTYPKIAGSQEVTDDYTESPVAAYRIASHFDVQRQYNAATGEQTNVIVENSSDRPWYEREYMRVDWSTNHVTNFDFLSVWLGYSDFSYFVDRERGLDGDAIVEGRDEDGSLNYFDFNVSMIVEPDLWGCVYSWWGYAAEDCTSARIKVRTAYMKTPEVREYEPVQYDDRWMSKFGYFRTERFGFDDWLGIRQTNRLQLANRFAIWEKVWQRDESGELSTDSDGRPIAIPMEERTPKPVVYYMSRELPENLWDEALEVGRGWDQAFRRAVAAVKGDDPADMPQMFVVCHNPVLEEDPKVCGGPGLSPNTGDIRYNHLYWVDQLTQAGLLGYGPSGADPLTGEIVFGSAYVYGAEINTYANYAKDIVRLINGDLDNTDLQDAEYISEELRRNLNSDPSRPKVRSAALKNMPIEGGISRLAPKKAGKLRQLKRHGIEKLTHDRAERVRTKIREEGLDDLMLDHEMMIGKTRGQAGPGRDVPEHMKEDVKPSNWANSRALRRREATMMQAARKNVYLSAFADDAILGFATQLKDEDDDSVREKVQSAVFRAVMEHEIGHTIGLRHNFQGSYDSINYQDQYWDLRQENLINSSNLDDLYEMAEMTQAQKDGRMSEYQYSSIMDYGMRFNSDIHGLGKYDEAAIIFGYSAGTYRAEKGIEPGFVETFTNPGNARTLLRRYEDPDSLAYPSLLEEMHYTSVVQTFDSLDNMRERTLMKYDEVKEARGASDAPVEVHYMFCSDEWAGALVSCDVWDSGADPFEIVRNVNTTYRNYYPLHHYRRDRPFHWSEDVFASMYMRYFSALTNVYQNWVFSYFYGTDDVRMDNYYLFAATAAFNQLADVMMMPQMGGYEQDEEGVWRLVDYATDPSYDLNVDYAQGRNLYTEYEYESGYYYFDRVSEVGHFWDFLAASFALTDYETTRLGVDDSADELTYSIPWYLFFEFELTDMFNGIFLQDPELAGAREVNGEIVMPKMSPLVSYDENDNEVLFDPETGEELPAVLQGNPVDMDSSFTQQLYTVLYGMAFFTSNYSLNFPDQLKIFRLGNGESVTAGAGYELVTFTDPFNGFEYGALKPVGEDSYTGAARLVEQGQRWADAYANATDDDAANDAYWELQETIDLINLARAMYTYFGVSF
;
A
#
# COMPACT_ATOMS: atom_id res chain seq x y z
N MET A 1 50.18 -41.38 85.91
CA MET A 1 48.98 -41.90 85.20
C MET A 1 47.92 -40.82 84.86
N LYS A 2 48.29 -39.54 84.69
CA LYS A 2 47.36 -38.46 84.24
C LYS A 2 47.71 -37.85 82.87
N ARG A 3 48.76 -38.37 82.19
CA ARG A 3 49.17 -37.93 80.84
C ARG A 3 48.81 -38.91 79.72
N LEU A 4 48.32 -40.10 80.04
CA LEU A 4 47.91 -41.10 79.04
C LEU A 4 46.42 -40.99 78.64
N LEU A 5 45.57 -40.39 79.49
CA LEU A 5 44.14 -40.21 79.18
C LEU A 5 43.85 -38.99 78.30
N ILE A 6 44.71 -37.97 78.32
CA ILE A 6 44.52 -36.76 77.49
C ILE A 6 44.97 -36.99 76.04
N ALA A 7 45.90 -37.93 75.81
CA ALA A 7 46.32 -38.32 74.46
C ALA A 7 45.27 -39.20 73.74
N LEU A 8 44.42 -39.92 74.47
CA LEU A 8 43.38 -40.78 73.86
C LEU A 8 42.10 -39.99 73.49
N VAL A 9 41.85 -38.85 74.13
CA VAL A 9 40.70 -37.98 73.81
C VAL A 9 41.01 -37.01 72.66
N LEU A 10 42.29 -36.69 72.40
CA LEU A 10 42.72 -35.83 71.28
C LEU A 10 42.96 -36.59 69.95
N LEU A 11 42.86 -37.92 69.93
CA LEU A 11 42.95 -38.75 68.71
C LEU A 11 41.59 -39.12 68.11
N LEU A 12 40.48 -38.77 68.77
CA LEU A 12 39.11 -38.98 68.27
C LEU A 12 38.48 -37.71 67.67
N SER A 13 39.21 -36.61 67.58
CA SER A 13 38.72 -35.32 67.08
C SER A 13 39.43 -34.83 65.81
N ALA A 14 40.07 -35.73 65.05
CA ALA A 14 40.64 -35.42 63.74
C ALA A 14 39.90 -36.20 62.65
N CYS A 15 39.29 -35.45 61.73
CA CYS A 15 38.65 -35.88 60.47
C CYS A 15 37.20 -36.37 60.55
N ALA A 16 36.29 -35.46 60.90
CA ALA A 16 35.06 -35.32 60.11
C ALA A 16 35.22 -34.02 59.31
N GLN A 17 35.91 -34.11 58.16
CA GLN A 17 35.71 -33.12 57.11
C GLN A 17 34.29 -33.38 56.61
N ASP A 18 33.39 -32.40 56.72
CA ASP A 18 32.13 -32.44 55.97
C ASP A 18 32.51 -32.65 54.50
N VAL A 19 32.25 -33.86 54.01
CA VAL A 19 32.47 -34.18 52.60
C VAL A 19 31.31 -33.53 51.89
N THR A 20 31.55 -32.34 51.35
CA THR A 20 30.54 -31.60 50.58
C THR A 20 30.02 -32.48 49.45
N ASP A 21 28.72 -32.33 49.16
CA ASP A 21 28.08 -33.10 48.10
C ASP A 21 28.78 -32.88 46.76
N ILE A 22 29.10 -33.98 46.07
CA ILE A 22 29.66 -33.96 44.73
C ILE A 22 28.49 -34.16 43.77
N ASP A 23 28.01 -33.06 43.20
CA ASP A 23 26.97 -33.12 42.18
C ASP A 23 27.57 -33.60 40.84
N ARG A 24 27.09 -34.75 40.36
CA ARG A 24 27.44 -35.32 39.04
C ARG A 24 26.26 -35.29 38.07
N THR A 25 25.17 -34.61 38.42
CA THR A 25 24.06 -34.39 37.50
C THR A 25 24.53 -33.55 36.31
N GLN A 26 23.93 -33.78 35.16
CA GLN A 26 24.21 -33.04 33.94
C GLN A 26 23.29 -31.81 33.88
N PRO A 27 23.73 -30.68 33.29
CA PRO A 27 22.90 -29.48 33.12
C PRO A 27 21.68 -29.73 32.21
N ASN A 28 20.73 -28.78 32.15
CA ASN A 28 19.47 -28.85 31.38
C ASN A 28 18.51 -29.97 31.81
N ARG A 29 18.33 -30.14 33.12
CA ARG A 29 17.28 -31.00 33.68
C ARG A 29 16.01 -30.17 33.87
N LEU A 30 14.90 -30.63 33.32
CA LEU A 30 13.60 -30.00 33.49
C LEU A 30 12.80 -30.78 34.52
N LYS A 31 12.28 -30.09 35.54
CA LYS A 31 11.38 -30.71 36.51
C LYS A 31 10.00 -30.85 35.87
N LYS A 32 9.37 -32.01 35.95
CA LYS A 32 8.09 -32.24 35.25
C LYS A 32 6.98 -31.30 35.74
N THR A 33 6.93 -31.05 37.04
CA THR A 33 5.94 -30.16 37.66
C THR A 33 6.11 -28.70 37.25
N ASP A 34 7.27 -28.31 36.73
CA ASP A 34 7.48 -26.93 36.26
C ASP A 34 6.59 -26.65 35.04
N LEU A 35 6.30 -27.67 34.22
CA LEU A 35 5.46 -27.56 33.02
C LEU A 35 3.94 -27.59 33.30
N ASP A 36 3.53 -27.83 34.54
CA ASP A 36 2.12 -27.85 34.92
C ASP A 36 1.46 -26.49 34.65
N GLY A 37 0.22 -26.51 34.17
CA GLY A 37 -0.55 -25.32 33.81
C GLY A 37 -0.57 -25.04 32.30
N GLN A 38 -0.93 -23.81 31.95
CA GLN A 38 -1.03 -23.36 30.56
C GLN A 38 0.10 -22.40 30.22
N TRP A 39 0.48 -22.39 28.94
CA TRP A 39 1.59 -21.59 28.42
C TRP A 39 1.17 -20.90 27.12
N PHE A 40 1.64 -19.67 26.95
CA PHE A 40 1.70 -19.01 25.66
C PHE A 40 2.92 -19.50 24.88
N VAL A 41 2.76 -19.63 23.57
CA VAL A 41 3.86 -19.89 22.64
C VAL A 41 3.78 -18.93 21.47
N ALA A 42 4.93 -18.37 21.10
CA ALA A 42 5.14 -17.67 19.84
C ALA A 42 6.54 -17.99 19.30
N GLN A 43 6.68 -17.85 17.98
CA GLN A 43 7.94 -18.05 17.29
C GLN A 43 8.30 -16.80 16.51
N THR A 44 9.57 -16.41 16.55
CA THR A 44 10.07 -15.22 15.86
C THR A 44 11.39 -15.53 15.16
N VAL A 45 11.50 -15.17 13.88
CA VAL A 45 12.76 -15.25 13.14
C VAL A 45 13.72 -14.19 13.68
N THR A 46 14.87 -14.61 14.20
CA THR A 46 15.87 -13.72 14.82
C THR A 46 17.09 -13.49 13.94
N GLU A 47 17.38 -14.42 13.02
CA GLU A 47 18.49 -14.32 12.08
C GLU A 47 18.09 -14.99 10.77
N THR A 48 18.36 -14.31 9.67
CA THR A 48 18.20 -14.86 8.32
C THR A 48 19.33 -14.38 7.44
N PRO A 49 19.80 -15.15 6.44
CA PRO A 49 20.73 -14.65 5.44
C PRO A 49 20.09 -13.51 4.65
N THR A 50 20.89 -12.52 4.23
CA THR A 50 20.40 -11.39 3.43
C THR A 50 19.73 -11.84 2.13
N THR A 51 20.16 -12.96 1.56
CA THR A 51 19.68 -13.53 0.29
C THR A 51 18.37 -14.31 0.40
N ALA A 52 17.84 -14.52 1.60
CA ALA A 52 16.56 -15.18 1.82
C ALA A 52 15.42 -14.17 1.64
N TRP A 53 14.78 -14.15 0.48
CA TRP A 53 13.65 -13.26 0.16
C TRP A 53 12.34 -13.66 0.83
N TYR A 54 12.21 -14.93 1.15
CA TYR A 54 10.97 -15.57 1.54
C TYR A 54 10.57 -15.32 3.01
N THR A 55 11.51 -14.85 3.85
CA THR A 55 11.33 -14.55 5.29
C THR A 55 12.34 -13.48 5.69
N PHE A 56 12.16 -12.90 6.87
CA PHE A 56 12.91 -11.74 7.34
C PHE A 56 13.04 -11.74 8.86
N VAL A 57 14.00 -10.97 9.39
CA VAL A 57 14.14 -10.79 10.84
C VAL A 57 12.88 -10.14 11.39
N GLY A 58 12.25 -10.78 12.37
CA GLY A 58 11.02 -10.33 13.00
C GLY A 58 9.78 -11.11 12.58
N ASP A 59 9.78 -11.87 11.46
CA ASP A 59 8.63 -12.71 11.04
C ASP A 59 8.15 -13.57 12.21
N THR A 60 6.93 -13.31 12.68
CA THR A 60 6.40 -13.79 13.95
C THR A 60 5.12 -14.58 13.73
N SER A 61 5.02 -15.75 14.37
CA SER A 61 3.84 -16.61 14.31
C SER A 61 2.66 -16.01 15.08
N SER A 62 1.44 -16.45 14.77
CA SER A 62 0.30 -16.21 15.66
C SER A 62 0.55 -16.82 17.05
N MET A 63 0.02 -16.17 18.09
CA MET A 63 0.18 -16.61 19.47
C MET A 63 -0.85 -17.68 19.82
N GLU A 64 -0.38 -18.79 20.41
CA GLU A 64 -1.22 -19.93 20.78
C GLU A 64 -1.16 -20.18 22.29
N ARG A 65 -2.24 -20.77 22.84
CA ARG A 65 -2.29 -21.26 24.23
C ARG A 65 -2.21 -22.76 24.26
N ILE A 66 -1.22 -23.27 24.98
CA ILE A 66 -0.90 -24.68 25.05
C ILE A 66 -0.86 -25.21 26.47
N ARG A 67 -0.93 -26.53 26.59
CA ARG A 67 -0.52 -27.29 27.77
C ARG A 67 0.44 -28.39 27.34
N TRP A 68 1.28 -28.80 28.26
CA TRP A 68 2.20 -29.90 28.03
C TRP A 68 1.58 -31.24 28.43
N GLU A 69 1.74 -32.23 27.57
CA GLU A 69 1.53 -33.63 27.87
C GLU A 69 2.87 -34.36 27.79
N ILE A 70 3.21 -35.09 28.85
CA ILE A 70 4.47 -35.79 28.99
C ILE A 70 4.21 -37.28 28.74
N GLU A 71 4.65 -37.79 27.59
CA GLU A 71 4.69 -39.22 27.29
C GLU A 71 6.07 -39.82 27.60
N GLU A 72 6.27 -41.10 27.28
CA GLU A 72 7.54 -41.79 27.49
C GLU A 72 8.64 -41.32 26.51
N GLU A 73 8.26 -41.03 25.26
CA GLU A 73 9.20 -40.66 24.20
C GLU A 73 9.04 -39.20 23.73
N PHE A 74 7.88 -38.58 23.95
CA PHE A 74 7.56 -37.24 23.45
C PHE A 74 6.99 -36.33 24.53
N LEU A 75 7.35 -35.06 24.43
CA LEU A 75 6.72 -33.94 25.10
C LEU A 75 5.87 -33.22 24.07
N ILE A 76 4.56 -33.25 24.23
CA ILE A 76 3.61 -32.71 23.25
C ILE A 76 2.92 -31.48 23.84
N ALA A 77 2.88 -30.39 23.08
CA ALA A 77 2.13 -29.19 23.39
C ALA A 77 0.78 -29.24 22.67
N TYR A 78 -0.31 -29.34 23.43
CA TYR A 78 -1.67 -29.33 22.87
C TYR A 78 -2.34 -27.99 23.10
N ARG A 79 -3.08 -27.50 22.11
CA ARG A 79 -3.93 -26.31 22.27
C ARG A 79 -4.97 -26.55 23.37
N THR A 80 -5.16 -25.56 24.24
CA THR A 80 -6.03 -25.66 25.44
C THR A 80 -7.46 -25.15 25.23
N TYR A 81 -7.80 -24.75 24.01
CA TYR A 81 -9.12 -24.21 23.69
C TYR A 81 -9.62 -24.73 22.34
N PRO A 82 -10.94 -24.91 22.16
CA PRO A 82 -11.49 -25.30 20.88
C PRO A 82 -11.40 -24.14 19.90
N LYS A 83 -10.94 -24.40 18.67
CA LYS A 83 -10.85 -23.36 17.63
C LYS A 83 -12.22 -22.75 17.31
N ILE A 84 -13.28 -23.55 17.38
CA ILE A 84 -14.68 -23.10 17.33
C ILE A 84 -15.22 -23.00 18.77
N ALA A 85 -15.49 -21.78 19.23
CA ALA A 85 -15.98 -21.51 20.58
C ALA A 85 -17.32 -22.22 20.84
N GLY A 86 -17.43 -22.91 21.98
CA GLY A 86 -18.65 -23.64 22.37
C GLY A 86 -18.87 -24.98 21.67
N SER A 87 -17.99 -25.40 20.74
CA SER A 87 -18.14 -26.69 20.03
C SER A 87 -17.86 -27.92 20.90
N GLN A 88 -17.09 -27.75 21.97
CA GLN A 88 -16.71 -28.79 22.92
C GLN A 88 -16.65 -28.19 24.32
N GLU A 89 -16.97 -29.01 25.33
CA GLU A 89 -16.85 -28.63 26.73
C GLU A 89 -15.37 -28.56 27.11
N VAL A 90 -14.94 -27.39 27.62
CA VAL A 90 -13.55 -27.17 28.04
C VAL A 90 -13.44 -27.56 29.50
N THR A 91 -12.86 -28.72 29.76
CA THR A 91 -12.46 -29.14 31.11
C THR A 91 -11.01 -28.73 31.37
N ASP A 92 -10.57 -28.79 32.63
CA ASP A 92 -9.17 -28.55 33.00
C ASP A 92 -8.19 -29.49 32.28
N ASP A 93 -8.67 -30.61 31.72
CA ASP A 93 -7.92 -31.64 30.98
C ASP A 93 -8.11 -31.57 29.45
N TYR A 94 -8.70 -30.49 28.93
CA TYR A 94 -8.96 -30.34 27.50
C TYR A 94 -7.67 -30.23 26.67
N THR A 95 -7.65 -30.93 25.53
CA THR A 95 -6.61 -30.91 24.49
C THR A 95 -7.26 -30.93 23.11
N GLU A 96 -6.78 -30.06 22.20
CA GLU A 96 -7.21 -30.06 20.79
C GLU A 96 -6.06 -30.49 19.87
N SER A 97 -5.69 -29.67 18.89
CA SER A 97 -4.60 -29.99 17.96
C SER A 97 -3.23 -29.80 18.63
N PRO A 98 -2.24 -30.67 18.35
CA PRO A 98 -0.87 -30.46 18.79
C PRO A 98 -0.26 -29.25 18.06
N VAL A 99 0.38 -28.37 18.81
CA VAL A 99 1.08 -27.15 18.32
C VAL A 99 2.59 -27.40 18.23
N ALA A 100 3.15 -28.21 19.14
CA ALA A 100 4.55 -28.62 19.09
C ALA A 100 4.74 -30.03 19.67
N ALA A 101 5.78 -30.73 19.25
CA ALA A 101 6.15 -32.03 19.83
C ALA A 101 7.67 -32.21 19.80
N TYR A 102 8.27 -32.47 20.96
CA TYR A 102 9.71 -32.64 21.14
C TYR A 102 10.03 -34.02 21.70
N ARG A 103 11.18 -34.59 21.35
CA ARG A 103 11.59 -35.89 21.87
C ARG A 103 12.11 -35.78 23.30
N ILE A 104 11.76 -36.72 24.16
CA ILE A 104 12.34 -36.86 25.50
C ILE A 104 13.55 -37.80 25.43
N ALA A 105 14.71 -37.30 25.81
CA ALA A 105 15.96 -38.06 25.80
C ALA A 105 16.06 -39.05 26.98
N SER A 106 15.57 -38.66 28.16
CA SER A 106 15.58 -39.49 29.36
C SER A 106 14.70 -38.94 30.48
N HIS A 107 14.09 -39.82 31.26
CA HIS A 107 13.47 -39.50 32.56
C HIS A 107 14.35 -40.01 33.70
N PHE A 108 14.58 -39.21 34.74
CA PHE A 108 15.46 -39.57 35.86
C PHE A 108 15.10 -38.84 37.15
N ASP A 109 15.65 -39.34 38.26
CA ASP A 109 15.58 -38.71 39.58
C ASP A 109 16.95 -38.19 39.98
N VAL A 110 16.98 -37.04 40.65
CA VAL A 110 18.20 -36.50 41.26
C VAL A 110 18.25 -36.98 42.70
N GLN A 111 19.11 -37.95 42.98
CA GLN A 111 19.25 -38.52 44.32
C GLN A 111 20.70 -38.83 44.68
N ARG A 112 20.97 -38.98 45.98
CA ARG A 112 22.26 -39.47 46.47
C ARG A 112 22.47 -40.90 45.98
N GLN A 113 23.60 -41.13 45.32
CA GLN A 113 24.00 -42.46 44.89
C GLN A 113 24.07 -43.36 46.12
N TYR A 114 23.40 -44.51 46.07
CA TYR A 114 23.42 -45.49 47.15
C TYR A 114 23.95 -46.84 46.66
N ASN A 115 24.45 -47.65 47.59
CA ASN A 115 24.85 -49.01 47.28
C ASN A 115 23.60 -49.90 47.17
N ALA A 116 23.30 -50.42 45.98
CA ALA A 116 22.13 -51.25 45.72
C ALA A 116 22.03 -52.52 46.60
N ALA A 117 23.14 -52.99 47.19
CA ALA A 117 23.15 -54.16 48.07
C ALA A 117 22.95 -53.83 49.57
N THR A 118 23.26 -52.61 50.01
CA THR A 118 23.23 -52.23 51.44
C THR A 118 22.34 -51.03 51.77
N GLY A 119 21.94 -50.23 50.78
CA GLY A 119 21.12 -49.03 50.95
C GLY A 119 21.87 -47.81 51.51
N GLU A 120 23.18 -47.91 51.77
CA GLU A 120 23.96 -46.78 52.28
C GLU A 120 24.14 -45.70 51.20
N GLN A 121 23.73 -44.47 51.51
CA GLN A 121 23.88 -43.30 50.65
C GLN A 121 25.30 -42.75 50.71
N THR A 122 25.83 -42.34 49.55
CA THR A 122 27.12 -41.67 49.40
C THR A 122 26.94 -40.15 49.32
N ASN A 123 28.05 -39.40 49.33
CA ASN A 123 28.06 -37.95 49.15
C ASN A 123 28.00 -37.52 47.67
N VAL A 124 27.72 -38.42 46.73
CA VAL A 124 27.64 -38.14 45.29
C VAL A 124 26.18 -38.08 44.86
N ILE A 125 25.76 -36.98 44.25
CA ILE A 125 24.42 -36.84 43.66
C ILE A 125 24.49 -37.31 42.20
N VAL A 126 23.59 -38.21 41.81
CA VAL A 126 23.56 -38.82 40.48
C VAL A 126 22.14 -38.82 39.90
N GLU A 127 22.06 -38.89 38.58
CA GLU A 127 20.81 -39.11 37.85
C GLU A 127 20.47 -40.61 37.88
N ASN A 128 19.35 -40.98 38.49
CA ASN A 128 18.87 -42.36 38.53
C ASN A 128 17.70 -42.54 37.56
N SER A 129 17.86 -43.43 36.58
CA SER A 129 16.86 -43.75 35.56
C SER A 129 16.33 -45.18 35.65
N SER A 130 16.50 -45.89 36.77
CA SER A 130 16.13 -47.30 36.92
C SER A 130 15.16 -47.61 38.06
N ASP A 131 15.15 -46.81 39.13
CA ASP A 131 14.49 -47.20 40.39
C ASP A 131 12.96 -47.07 40.35
N ARG A 132 12.45 -46.05 39.64
CA ARG A 132 11.02 -45.77 39.48
C ARG A 132 10.60 -45.88 38.01
N PRO A 133 9.34 -46.21 37.69
CA PRO A 133 8.80 -46.06 36.33
C PRO A 133 8.96 -44.62 35.82
N TRP A 134 9.05 -44.42 34.49
CA TRP A 134 9.37 -43.11 33.91
C TRP A 134 8.40 -42.01 34.36
N TYR A 135 7.11 -42.31 34.52
CA TYR A 135 6.06 -41.35 34.89
C TYR A 135 6.16 -40.88 36.35
N GLU A 136 6.73 -41.69 37.25
CA GLU A 136 6.94 -41.34 38.68
C GLU A 136 8.23 -40.56 38.94
N ARG A 137 9.10 -40.43 37.93
CA ARG A 137 10.37 -39.70 38.04
C ARG A 137 10.15 -38.19 37.99
N GLU A 138 10.94 -37.47 38.77
CA GLU A 138 10.78 -36.01 38.98
C GLU A 138 11.33 -35.17 37.82
N TYR A 139 12.41 -35.62 37.18
CA TYR A 139 13.09 -34.87 36.12
C TYR A 139 13.03 -35.57 34.77
N MET A 140 13.12 -34.76 33.73
CA MET A 140 13.31 -35.22 32.36
C MET A 140 14.30 -34.33 31.63
N ARG A 141 14.80 -34.84 30.51
CA ARG A 141 15.66 -34.12 29.58
C ARG A 141 15.01 -34.15 28.21
N VAL A 142 14.66 -32.99 27.70
CA VAL A 142 13.99 -32.81 26.42
C VAL A 142 15.03 -32.45 25.38
N ASP A 143 14.90 -33.04 24.20
CA ASP A 143 15.64 -32.69 23.00
C ASP A 143 14.84 -31.66 22.20
N TRP A 144 15.15 -30.38 22.41
CA TRP A 144 14.51 -29.25 21.74
C TRP A 144 14.96 -29.07 20.28
N SER A 145 15.80 -29.98 19.75
CA SER A 145 16.43 -29.81 18.44
C SER A 145 15.52 -29.99 17.24
N THR A 146 14.38 -30.65 17.41
CA THR A 146 13.43 -30.91 16.31
C THR A 146 12.02 -30.82 16.86
N ASN A 147 11.21 -29.96 16.25
CA ASN A 147 9.76 -29.99 16.45
C ASN A 147 9.16 -30.96 15.43
N HIS A 148 8.43 -31.96 15.91
CA HIS A 148 7.80 -32.99 15.07
C HIS A 148 6.42 -32.59 14.54
N VAL A 149 5.91 -31.41 14.93
CA VAL A 149 4.73 -30.78 14.32
C VAL A 149 5.21 -29.83 13.23
N THR A 150 4.67 -29.94 12.02
CA THR A 150 5.12 -29.18 10.83
C THR A 150 4.16 -28.05 10.42
N ASN A 151 3.05 -27.87 11.12
CA ASN A 151 2.03 -26.89 10.77
C ASN A 151 2.22 -25.61 11.58
N PHE A 152 3.07 -24.71 11.09
CA PHE A 152 3.29 -23.38 11.68
C PHE A 152 2.60 -22.31 10.86
N ASP A 153 2.17 -21.25 11.56
CA ASP A 153 1.48 -20.10 10.99
C ASP A 153 2.42 -18.89 10.95
N PHE A 154 3.47 -18.96 10.12
CA PHE A 154 4.29 -17.80 9.77
C PHE A 154 3.68 -17.05 8.59
N LEU A 155 3.93 -15.74 8.50
CA LEU A 155 3.52 -14.96 7.33
C LEU A 155 4.14 -15.51 6.04
N SER A 156 5.39 -15.93 6.14
CA SER A 156 6.16 -16.50 5.05
C SER A 156 5.61 -17.84 4.51
N VAL A 157 4.81 -18.60 5.27
CA VAL A 157 4.14 -19.82 4.77
C VAL A 157 3.13 -19.50 3.65
N TRP A 158 2.58 -18.29 3.66
CA TRP A 158 1.68 -17.80 2.61
C TRP A 158 2.42 -17.34 1.35
N LEU A 159 3.76 -17.22 1.42
CA LEU A 159 4.63 -16.72 0.35
C LEU A 159 5.50 -17.80 -0.33
N GLY A 160 5.47 -19.06 0.10
CA GLY A 160 5.96 -20.21 -0.68
C GLY A 160 7.17 -20.97 -0.11
N TYR A 161 6.92 -22.08 0.59
CA TYR A 161 7.92 -23.10 0.95
C TYR A 161 7.42 -24.51 0.70
N SER A 162 8.36 -25.46 0.63
CA SER A 162 8.06 -26.87 0.43
C SER A 162 8.42 -27.77 1.62
N ASP A 163 9.55 -27.54 2.31
CA ASP A 163 10.03 -28.42 3.39
C ASP A 163 10.86 -27.68 4.47
N PHE A 164 10.71 -28.10 5.74
CA PHE A 164 11.47 -27.59 6.89
C PHE A 164 12.34 -28.71 7.49
N SER A 165 13.64 -28.44 7.69
CA SER A 165 14.56 -29.35 8.38
C SER A 165 15.22 -28.68 9.58
N TYR A 166 14.99 -29.23 10.77
CA TYR A 166 15.51 -28.71 12.03
C TYR A 166 16.85 -29.35 12.42
N PHE A 167 17.80 -28.56 12.91
CA PHE A 167 19.00 -29.08 13.55
C PHE A 167 19.61 -28.05 14.51
N VAL A 168 20.31 -28.54 15.52
CA VAL A 168 21.00 -27.71 16.52
C VAL A 168 22.47 -27.58 16.15
N ASP A 169 22.96 -26.35 16.16
CA ASP A 169 24.40 -26.09 16.12
C ASP A 169 24.99 -26.44 17.49
N ARG A 170 25.44 -27.69 17.65
CA ARG A 170 26.03 -28.16 18.92
C ARG A 170 27.44 -27.59 19.17
N GLU A 171 27.95 -26.72 18.30
CA GLU A 171 29.32 -26.21 18.35
C GLU A 171 29.40 -24.68 18.31
N ARG A 172 29.03 -24.01 19.40
CA ARG A 172 29.76 -22.86 20.01
C ARG A 172 28.91 -22.25 21.11
N GLY A 173 29.42 -22.30 22.35
CA GLY A 173 28.92 -21.48 23.44
C GLY A 173 29.25 -20.00 23.19
N LEU A 174 28.47 -19.35 22.34
CA LEU A 174 28.33 -17.90 22.29
C LEU A 174 27.03 -17.57 23.04
N ASP A 175 27.09 -16.58 23.94
CA ASP A 175 26.15 -16.28 25.03
C ASP A 175 24.67 -15.96 24.64
N GLY A 176 24.21 -16.30 23.43
CA GLY A 176 22.85 -16.01 22.95
C GLY A 176 21.99 -17.22 22.51
N ASP A 177 22.60 -18.41 22.34
CA ASP A 177 21.92 -19.62 21.83
C ASP A 177 21.61 -20.67 22.93
N ALA A 178 21.87 -20.34 24.20
CA ALA A 178 21.51 -21.17 25.34
C ALA A 178 20.02 -21.02 25.70
N ILE A 179 19.42 -22.07 26.28
CA ILE A 179 18.06 -21.98 26.83
C ILE A 179 18.06 -20.89 27.91
N VAL A 180 17.24 -19.87 27.72
CA VAL A 180 17.01 -18.84 28.71
C VAL A 180 15.84 -19.30 29.58
N GLU A 181 16.02 -19.35 30.89
CA GLU A 181 14.95 -19.68 31.84
C GLU A 181 14.61 -18.45 32.69
N GLY A 182 13.33 -18.12 32.76
CA GLY A 182 12.76 -17.26 33.78
C GLY A 182 12.17 -18.12 34.90
N ARG A 183 12.52 -17.80 36.15
CA ARG A 183 11.97 -18.47 37.33
C ARG A 183 11.36 -17.44 38.28
N ASP A 184 10.24 -17.80 38.90
CA ASP A 184 9.60 -17.00 39.94
C ASP A 184 10.44 -16.98 41.24
N GLU A 185 10.05 -16.14 42.21
CA GLU A 185 10.74 -16.04 43.51
C GLU A 185 10.79 -17.38 44.28
N ASP A 186 9.84 -18.28 44.01
CA ASP A 186 9.77 -19.63 44.59
C ASP A 186 10.64 -20.66 43.85
N GLY A 187 11.29 -20.26 42.75
CA GLY A 187 12.15 -21.09 41.93
C GLY A 187 11.43 -21.94 40.88
N SER A 188 10.11 -21.80 40.72
CA SER A 188 9.34 -22.46 39.66
C SER A 188 9.59 -21.81 38.30
N LEU A 189 9.53 -22.59 37.21
CA LEU A 189 9.73 -22.07 35.85
C LEU A 189 8.49 -21.30 35.39
N ASN A 190 8.68 -20.06 34.96
CA ASN A 190 7.61 -19.20 34.44
C ASN A 190 7.79 -18.83 32.97
N TYR A 191 9.01 -18.97 32.45
CA TYR A 191 9.36 -18.61 31.09
C TYR A 191 10.54 -19.46 30.65
N PHE A 192 10.55 -19.86 29.38
CA PHE A 192 11.78 -20.31 28.75
C PHE A 192 11.74 -20.07 27.25
N ASP A 193 12.90 -19.76 26.69
CA ASP A 193 13.06 -19.68 25.25
C ASP A 193 14.33 -20.39 24.79
N PHE A 194 14.35 -20.73 23.51
CA PHE A 194 15.52 -21.26 22.84
C PHE A 194 15.51 -20.91 21.36
N ASN A 195 16.71 -20.74 20.82
CA ASN A 195 16.92 -20.56 19.39
C ASN A 195 17.10 -21.93 18.72
N VAL A 196 16.38 -22.18 17.63
CA VAL A 196 16.58 -23.33 16.76
C VAL A 196 17.04 -22.85 15.39
N SER A 197 18.00 -23.55 14.79
CA SER A 197 18.33 -23.34 13.39
C SER A 197 17.47 -24.23 12.51
N MET A 198 16.83 -23.64 11.52
CA MET A 198 16.07 -24.34 10.50
C MET A 198 16.78 -24.17 9.16
N ILE A 199 16.89 -25.24 8.40
CA ILE A 199 17.11 -25.14 6.95
C ILE A 199 15.75 -25.09 6.29
N VAL A 200 15.56 -24.04 5.49
CA VAL A 200 14.36 -23.83 4.70
C VAL A 200 14.75 -23.93 3.24
N GLU A 201 14.00 -24.71 2.47
CA GLU A 201 14.18 -24.82 1.03
C GLU A 201 13.30 -23.78 0.32
N PRO A 202 13.88 -22.91 -0.53
CA PRO A 202 13.09 -21.96 -1.32
C PRO A 202 12.09 -22.71 -2.22
N ASP A 203 10.97 -22.08 -2.52
CA ASP A 203 10.07 -22.62 -3.53
C ASP A 203 10.71 -22.62 -4.94
N LEU A 204 10.06 -23.32 -5.86
CA LEU A 204 10.51 -23.43 -7.25
C LEU A 204 10.60 -22.06 -7.94
N TRP A 205 9.74 -21.11 -7.57
CA TRP A 205 9.67 -19.81 -8.23
C TRP A 205 10.80 -18.88 -7.79
N GLY A 206 11.08 -18.73 -6.50
CA GLY A 206 12.25 -18.00 -6.00
C GLY A 206 13.57 -18.58 -6.54
N CYS A 207 13.61 -19.91 -6.67
CA CYS A 207 14.73 -20.57 -7.33
C CYS A 207 14.89 -20.20 -8.81
N VAL A 208 13.76 -20.12 -9.52
CA VAL A 208 13.71 -19.72 -10.93
C VAL A 208 14.15 -18.26 -11.10
N TYR A 209 13.75 -17.33 -10.22
CA TYR A 209 14.24 -15.95 -10.22
C TYR A 209 15.76 -15.87 -10.02
N SER A 210 16.30 -16.55 -9.02
CA SER A 210 17.76 -16.60 -8.78
C SER A 210 18.54 -17.21 -9.96
N TRP A 211 18.08 -18.34 -10.53
CA TRP A 211 18.74 -18.98 -11.68
C TRP A 211 18.78 -18.13 -12.93
N TRP A 212 17.77 -17.28 -13.11
CA TRP A 212 17.70 -16.38 -14.24
C TRP A 212 18.45 -15.05 -13.99
N GLY A 213 19.06 -14.86 -12.82
CA GLY A 213 19.78 -13.64 -12.45
C GLY A 213 18.86 -12.48 -12.09
N TYR A 214 17.61 -12.79 -11.75
CA TYR A 214 16.53 -11.81 -11.64
C TYR A 214 16.45 -11.11 -10.28
N ALA A 215 17.19 -11.61 -9.30
CA ALA A 215 17.36 -11.05 -7.96
C ALA A 215 18.73 -11.48 -7.40
N ALA A 216 19.20 -10.84 -6.33
CA ALA A 216 20.41 -11.27 -5.60
C ALA A 216 20.14 -12.48 -4.67
N GLU A 217 18.98 -13.08 -4.82
CA GLU A 217 18.49 -14.22 -4.05
C GLU A 217 19.31 -15.48 -4.33
N ASP A 218 19.36 -16.36 -3.34
CA ASP A 218 20.05 -17.63 -3.47
C ASP A 218 19.03 -18.77 -3.64
N CYS A 219 19.12 -19.52 -4.74
CA CYS A 219 18.42 -20.80 -4.92
C CYS A 219 19.15 -21.94 -4.17
N THR A 220 19.51 -21.67 -2.91
CA THR A 220 20.01 -22.69 -2.01
C THR A 220 19.19 -22.69 -0.74
N SER A 221 19.24 -23.81 -0.04
CA SER A 221 18.58 -23.95 1.24
C SER A 221 19.21 -22.97 2.25
N ALA A 222 18.45 -22.00 2.75
CA ALA A 222 18.98 -21.01 3.68
C ALA A 222 18.81 -21.49 5.12
N ARG A 223 19.83 -21.23 5.95
CA ARG A 223 19.76 -21.47 7.39
C ARG A 223 19.20 -20.23 8.08
N ILE A 224 18.02 -20.34 8.66
CA ILE A 224 17.40 -19.30 9.49
C ILE A 224 17.48 -19.69 10.96
N LYS A 225 17.52 -18.71 11.87
CA LYS A 225 17.33 -18.94 13.30
C LYS A 225 15.97 -18.44 13.74
N VAL A 226 15.27 -19.28 14.49
CA VAL A 226 13.97 -18.99 15.04
C VAL A 226 14.01 -19.16 16.54
N ARG A 227 13.62 -18.12 17.26
CA ARG A 227 13.37 -18.19 18.69
C ARG A 227 11.98 -18.74 18.91
N THR A 228 11.87 -19.79 19.71
CA THR A 228 10.58 -20.25 20.23
C THR A 228 10.52 -19.88 21.70
N ALA A 229 9.56 -19.02 22.06
CA ALA A 229 9.40 -18.53 23.42
C ALA A 229 8.14 -19.12 24.05
N TYR A 230 8.27 -19.61 25.28
CA TYR A 230 7.19 -20.15 26.09
C TYR A 230 7.04 -19.33 27.37
N MET A 231 5.86 -18.81 27.63
CA MET A 231 5.56 -18.04 28.85
C MET A 231 4.35 -18.63 29.56
N LYS A 232 4.48 -18.90 30.86
CA LYS A 232 3.38 -19.45 31.66
C LYS A 232 2.24 -18.45 31.75
N THR A 233 1.02 -18.91 31.49
CA THR A 233 -0.18 -18.08 31.58
C THR A 233 -0.59 -17.96 33.05
N PRO A 234 -0.87 -16.74 33.56
CA PRO A 234 -1.45 -16.57 34.89
C PRO A 234 -2.79 -17.31 35.02
N GLU A 235 -3.06 -17.91 36.19
CA GLU A 235 -4.36 -18.56 36.46
C GLU A 235 -5.53 -17.57 36.32
N VAL A 236 -5.32 -16.32 36.73
CA VAL A 236 -6.26 -15.21 36.58
C VAL A 236 -5.59 -14.08 35.79
N ARG A 237 -6.18 -13.70 34.66
CA ARG A 237 -5.73 -12.55 33.85
C ARG A 237 -6.41 -11.29 34.36
N GLU A 238 -5.65 -10.29 34.77
CA GLU A 238 -6.17 -8.95 35.12
C GLU A 238 -6.41 -8.10 33.85
N TYR A 239 -7.23 -8.63 32.93
CA TYR A 239 -7.62 -7.98 31.68
C TYR A 239 -9.09 -8.25 31.38
N GLU A 240 -9.79 -7.24 30.88
CA GLU A 240 -11.19 -7.31 30.51
C GLU A 240 -11.32 -7.46 28.97
N PRO A 241 -11.80 -8.61 28.46
CA PRO A 241 -12.06 -8.78 27.03
C PRO A 241 -13.14 -7.82 26.55
N VAL A 242 -12.93 -7.20 25.39
CA VAL A 242 -13.92 -6.30 24.78
C VAL A 242 -14.37 -6.84 23.44
N GLN A 243 -15.67 -7.14 23.36
CA GLN A 243 -16.33 -7.46 22.11
C GLN A 243 -16.37 -6.22 21.22
N TYR A 244 -15.85 -6.35 20.01
CA TYR A 244 -15.64 -5.29 19.03
C TYR A 244 -16.31 -5.69 17.71
N ASP A 245 -17.58 -5.33 17.59
CA ASP A 245 -18.40 -5.70 16.45
C ASP A 245 -18.03 -4.93 15.17
N ASP A 246 -18.65 -5.29 14.05
CA ASP A 246 -18.38 -4.65 12.76
C ASP A 246 -18.80 -3.17 12.71
N ARG A 247 -19.71 -2.72 13.60
CA ARG A 247 -20.08 -1.30 13.71
C ARG A 247 -18.98 -0.49 14.38
N TRP A 248 -18.38 -1.01 15.45
CA TRP A 248 -17.22 -0.37 16.08
C TRP A 248 -16.02 -0.42 15.13
N MET A 249 -15.84 -1.52 14.40
CA MET A 249 -14.82 -1.64 13.35
C MET A 249 -14.98 -0.59 12.25
N SER A 250 -16.21 -0.31 11.81
CA SER A 250 -16.47 0.71 10.78
C SER A 250 -16.20 2.14 11.25
N LYS A 251 -16.02 2.34 12.57
CA LYS A 251 -15.72 3.64 13.18
C LYS A 251 -14.23 3.82 13.43
N PHE A 252 -13.62 2.84 14.09
CA PHE A 252 -12.19 2.80 14.35
C PHE A 252 -11.65 1.40 14.06
N GLY A 253 -10.69 1.31 13.16
CA GLY A 253 -10.05 0.05 12.79
C GLY A 253 -9.20 -0.54 13.89
N TYR A 254 -9.60 -1.70 14.41
CA TYR A 254 -8.80 -2.50 15.34
C TYR A 254 -8.53 -3.90 14.79
N PHE A 255 -7.35 -4.44 15.08
CA PHE A 255 -7.11 -5.88 14.99
C PHE A 255 -8.02 -6.62 15.96
N ARG A 256 -8.57 -7.75 15.48
CA ARG A 256 -9.52 -8.55 16.23
C ARG A 256 -9.05 -9.99 16.30
N THR A 257 -9.10 -10.55 17.50
CA THR A 257 -9.08 -11.99 17.71
C THR A 257 -10.48 -12.53 17.45
N GLU A 258 -10.66 -13.19 16.32
CA GLU A 258 -11.96 -13.70 15.89
C GLU A 258 -12.09 -15.21 16.10
N ARG A 259 -13.22 -15.63 16.68
CA ARG A 259 -13.54 -17.05 16.88
C ARG A 259 -14.98 -17.34 16.48
N PHE A 260 -15.16 -18.36 15.65
CA PHE A 260 -16.50 -18.84 15.30
C PHE A 260 -17.19 -19.42 16.52
N GLY A 261 -18.47 -19.10 16.71
CA GLY A 261 -19.29 -19.68 17.78
C GLY A 261 -20.17 -20.81 17.27
N PHE A 262 -20.29 -21.85 18.09
CA PHE A 262 -21.16 -23.01 17.86
C PHE A 262 -22.45 -22.90 18.67
N ASP A 263 -23.55 -23.36 18.07
CA ASP A 263 -24.85 -23.57 18.71
C ASP A 263 -25.26 -25.05 18.56
N ASP A 264 -25.63 -25.69 19.67
CA ASP A 264 -25.93 -27.13 19.72
C ASP A 264 -27.04 -27.57 18.75
N TRP A 265 -27.99 -26.69 18.44
CA TRP A 265 -29.14 -27.02 17.60
C TRP A 265 -28.95 -26.61 16.14
N LEU A 266 -28.12 -25.60 15.91
CA LEU A 266 -28.11 -24.87 14.65
C LEU A 266 -26.72 -24.76 14.01
N GLY A 267 -25.69 -25.31 14.65
CA GLY A 267 -24.32 -25.34 14.13
C GLY A 267 -23.56 -24.03 14.30
N ILE A 268 -22.58 -23.78 13.42
CA ILE A 268 -21.78 -22.54 13.44
C ILE A 268 -22.67 -21.35 13.03
N ARG A 269 -22.71 -20.30 13.86
CA ARG A 269 -23.53 -19.10 13.62
C ARG A 269 -22.74 -17.82 13.72
N GLN A 270 -23.06 -16.87 12.83
CA GLN A 270 -22.51 -15.53 12.87
C GLN A 270 -22.83 -14.79 14.18
N THR A 271 -24.05 -14.98 14.72
CA THR A 271 -24.49 -14.34 15.98
C THR A 271 -23.68 -14.76 17.19
N ASN A 272 -22.98 -15.90 17.11
CA ASN A 272 -22.18 -16.43 18.21
C ASN A 272 -20.68 -16.16 17.98
N ARG A 273 -20.31 -15.46 16.90
CA ARG A 273 -18.93 -15.10 16.60
C ARG A 273 -18.40 -14.15 17.66
N LEU A 274 -17.29 -14.52 18.28
CA LEU A 274 -16.55 -13.65 19.17
C LEU A 274 -15.58 -12.83 18.33
N GLN A 275 -15.61 -11.52 18.52
CA GLN A 275 -14.75 -10.57 17.83
C GLN A 275 -14.15 -9.71 18.94
N LEU A 276 -12.95 -10.06 19.40
CA LEU A 276 -12.33 -9.42 20.56
C LEU A 276 -11.29 -8.41 20.08
N ALA A 277 -11.38 -7.15 20.52
CA ALA A 277 -10.36 -6.15 20.19
C ALA A 277 -9.01 -6.52 20.79
N ASN A 278 -7.97 -6.47 19.96
CA ASN A 278 -6.59 -6.66 20.39
C ASN A 278 -6.11 -5.38 21.09
N ARG A 279 -5.88 -5.43 22.41
CA ARG A 279 -5.42 -4.29 23.20
C ARG A 279 -4.50 -4.71 24.34
N PHE A 280 -3.58 -3.83 24.74
CA PHE A 280 -2.76 -4.02 25.94
C PHE A 280 -3.56 -3.92 27.23
N ALA A 281 -3.12 -4.63 28.27
CA ALA A 281 -3.61 -4.44 29.63
C ALA A 281 -2.97 -3.20 30.28
N ILE A 282 -3.72 -2.09 30.27
CA ILE A 282 -3.29 -0.78 30.81
C ILE A 282 -3.75 -0.52 32.27
N TRP A 283 -4.25 -1.54 32.96
CA TRP A 283 -4.71 -1.46 34.35
C TRP A 283 -4.01 -2.53 35.20
N GLU A 284 -3.61 -2.20 36.43
CA GLU A 284 -2.93 -3.17 37.31
C GLU A 284 -3.87 -4.28 37.81
N LYS A 285 -5.11 -3.93 38.11
CA LYS A 285 -6.16 -4.83 38.60
C LYS A 285 -7.48 -4.49 37.93
N VAL A 286 -8.16 -5.53 37.47
CA VAL A 286 -9.45 -5.43 36.77
C VAL A 286 -10.56 -6.07 37.59
N TRP A 287 -10.28 -7.17 38.29
CA TRP A 287 -11.34 -7.93 38.96
C TRP A 287 -11.47 -7.63 40.45
N GLN A 288 -12.71 -7.57 40.93
CA GLN A 288 -13.01 -7.43 42.35
C GLN A 288 -12.71 -8.73 43.09
N ARG A 289 -12.24 -8.59 44.34
CA ARG A 289 -11.95 -9.71 45.23
C ARG A 289 -12.70 -9.54 46.54
N ASP A 290 -13.12 -10.65 47.13
CA ASP A 290 -13.79 -10.66 48.43
C ASP A 290 -12.80 -10.51 49.61
N GLU A 291 -13.30 -10.51 50.85
CA GLU A 291 -12.46 -10.40 52.06
C GLU A 291 -11.46 -11.56 52.22
N SER A 292 -11.66 -12.67 51.51
CA SER A 292 -10.77 -13.84 51.51
C SER A 292 -9.72 -13.80 50.39
N GLY A 293 -9.87 -12.90 49.42
CA GLY A 293 -8.98 -12.73 48.27
C GLY A 293 -9.42 -13.48 47.00
N GLU A 294 -10.54 -14.20 47.06
CA GLU A 294 -11.14 -14.89 45.90
C GLU A 294 -11.88 -13.89 45.00
N LEU A 295 -12.02 -14.21 43.71
CA LEU A 295 -12.73 -13.36 42.76
C LEU A 295 -14.22 -13.27 43.10
N SER A 296 -14.72 -12.06 43.24
CA SER A 296 -16.15 -11.83 43.36
C SER A 296 -16.83 -12.17 42.03
N THR A 297 -17.82 -13.06 42.04
CA THR A 297 -18.57 -13.44 40.84
C THR A 297 -20.02 -12.97 40.87
N ASP A 298 -20.59 -12.73 39.70
CA ASP A 298 -22.02 -12.47 39.53
C ASP A 298 -22.88 -13.74 39.72
N SER A 299 -24.19 -13.63 39.51
CA SER A 299 -25.13 -14.77 39.63
C SER A 299 -24.90 -15.89 38.61
N ASP A 300 -24.19 -15.59 37.52
CA ASP A 300 -23.85 -16.52 36.44
C ASP A 300 -22.41 -17.07 36.58
N GLY A 301 -21.72 -16.73 37.68
CA GLY A 301 -20.36 -17.18 37.97
C GLY A 301 -19.27 -16.41 37.23
N ARG A 302 -19.57 -15.26 36.63
CA ARG A 302 -18.59 -14.43 35.91
C ARG A 302 -17.91 -13.45 36.87
N PRO A 303 -16.59 -13.19 36.72
CA PRO A 303 -15.89 -12.21 37.55
C PRO A 303 -16.49 -10.82 37.46
N ILE A 304 -16.66 -10.14 38.59
CA ILE A 304 -17.13 -8.76 38.66
C ILE A 304 -15.93 -7.83 38.52
N ALA A 305 -15.98 -6.92 37.55
CA ALA A 305 -14.91 -5.96 37.32
C ALA A 305 -14.99 -4.75 38.29
N ILE A 306 -13.83 -4.20 38.64
CA ILE A 306 -13.68 -2.91 39.32
C ILE A 306 -14.08 -1.82 38.30
N PRO A 307 -14.89 -0.82 38.67
CA PRO A 307 -15.15 0.33 37.80
C PRO A 307 -13.85 0.95 37.28
N MET A 308 -13.77 1.28 35.98
CA MET A 308 -12.52 1.75 35.37
C MET A 308 -11.99 3.03 36.04
N GLU A 309 -12.88 3.91 36.49
CA GLU A 309 -12.57 5.12 37.26
C GLU A 309 -11.82 4.84 38.57
N GLU A 310 -11.90 3.62 39.12
CA GLU A 310 -11.23 3.21 40.36
C GLU A 310 -9.94 2.40 40.13
N ARG A 311 -9.66 1.98 38.88
CA ARG A 311 -8.50 1.12 38.54
C ARG A 311 -7.18 1.90 38.55
N THR A 312 -6.08 1.27 38.95
CA THR A 312 -4.75 1.90 38.89
C THR A 312 -4.16 1.76 37.48
N PRO A 313 -3.77 2.87 36.80
CA PRO A 313 -3.16 2.80 35.47
C PRO A 313 -1.82 2.06 35.48
N LYS A 314 -1.56 1.29 34.44
CA LYS A 314 -0.32 0.54 34.19
C LYS A 314 0.27 0.94 32.84
N PRO A 315 1.52 1.41 32.78
CA PRO A 315 2.14 1.81 31.52
C PRO A 315 2.47 0.62 30.60
N VAL A 316 2.45 0.88 29.30
CA VAL A 316 3.02 0.02 28.27
C VAL A 316 4.50 0.39 28.11
N VAL A 317 5.38 -0.60 28.23
CA VAL A 317 6.84 -0.41 28.24
C VAL A 317 7.45 -1.09 27.03
N TYR A 318 8.22 -0.34 26.25
CA TYR A 318 8.94 -0.77 25.06
C TYR A 318 10.45 -0.66 25.27
N TYR A 319 11.20 -1.64 24.77
CA TYR A 319 12.66 -1.69 24.84
C TYR A 319 13.25 -1.55 23.45
N MET A 320 14.21 -0.64 23.30
CA MET A 320 14.90 -0.43 22.04
C MET A 320 15.80 -1.63 21.67
N SER A 321 16.20 -1.73 20.41
CA SER A 321 17.28 -2.63 19.97
C SER A 321 18.65 -2.11 20.37
N ARG A 322 19.63 -3.02 20.52
CA ARG A 322 21.03 -2.65 20.83
C ARG A 322 21.72 -1.97 19.65
N GLU A 323 21.18 -2.18 18.47
CA GLU A 323 21.71 -1.78 17.17
C GLU A 323 21.24 -0.39 16.74
N LEU A 324 20.42 0.30 17.55
CA LEU A 324 19.92 1.64 17.20
C LEU A 324 21.12 2.63 17.08
N PRO A 325 21.23 3.38 15.98
CA PRO A 325 22.16 4.50 15.87
C PRO A 325 21.95 5.54 16.98
N GLU A 326 23.02 6.08 17.56
CA GLU A 326 22.94 7.06 18.67
C GLU A 326 22.13 8.31 18.29
N ASN A 327 22.16 8.72 17.01
CA ASN A 327 21.45 9.89 16.51
C ASN A 327 19.94 9.71 16.40
N LEU A 328 19.40 8.48 16.54
CA LEU A 328 17.97 8.18 16.41
C LEU A 328 17.26 8.00 17.77
N TRP A 329 18.00 8.12 18.87
CA TRP A 329 17.44 7.92 20.21
C TRP A 329 16.41 9.01 20.58
N ASP A 330 16.70 10.26 20.25
CA ASP A 330 15.81 11.39 20.55
C ASP A 330 14.50 11.28 19.73
N GLU A 331 14.57 10.79 18.51
CA GLU A 331 13.44 10.47 17.65
C GLU A 331 12.60 9.35 18.26
N ALA A 332 13.21 8.27 18.75
CA ALA A 332 12.49 7.20 19.43
C ALA A 332 11.75 7.70 20.70
N LEU A 333 12.33 8.66 21.41
CA LEU A 333 11.66 9.31 22.54
C LEU A 333 10.51 10.22 22.10
N GLU A 334 10.60 10.87 20.95
CA GLU A 334 9.47 11.63 20.36
C GLU A 334 8.32 10.70 19.97
N VAL A 335 8.63 9.58 19.31
CA VAL A 335 7.65 8.53 18.99
C VAL A 335 6.93 8.06 20.26
N GLY A 336 7.70 7.77 21.32
CA GLY A 336 7.15 7.39 22.62
C GLY A 336 6.26 8.46 23.25
N ARG A 337 6.60 9.75 23.09
CA ARG A 337 5.81 10.88 23.60
C ARG A 337 4.47 11.04 22.88
N GLY A 338 4.42 10.82 21.56
CA GLY A 338 3.17 10.85 20.79
C GLY A 338 2.16 9.83 21.32
N TRP A 339 2.59 8.56 21.44
CA TRP A 339 1.72 7.51 21.97
C TRP A 339 1.40 7.71 23.47
N ASP A 340 2.35 8.19 24.28
CA ASP A 340 2.11 8.53 25.69
C ASP A 340 0.96 9.54 25.85
N GLN A 341 0.94 10.58 25.02
CA GLN A 341 -0.14 11.56 25.01
C GLN A 341 -1.49 10.90 24.71
N ALA A 342 -1.59 10.07 23.66
CA ALA A 342 -2.81 9.37 23.30
C ALA A 342 -3.34 8.49 24.45
N PHE A 343 -2.47 7.69 25.08
CA PHE A 343 -2.85 6.85 26.21
C PHE A 343 -3.23 7.65 27.46
N ARG A 344 -2.53 8.75 27.77
CA ARG A 344 -2.91 9.65 28.87
C ARG A 344 -4.28 10.27 28.65
N ARG A 345 -4.60 10.69 27.41
CA ARG A 345 -5.94 11.20 27.07
C ARG A 345 -7.01 10.12 27.30
N ALA A 346 -6.74 8.87 26.91
CA ALA A 346 -7.68 7.76 27.13
C ALA A 346 -7.92 7.48 28.62
N VAL A 347 -6.86 7.43 29.44
CA VAL A 347 -6.98 7.21 30.89
C VAL A 347 -7.64 8.42 31.59
N ALA A 348 -7.27 9.64 31.20
CA ALA A 348 -7.87 10.86 31.74
C ALA A 348 -9.37 10.95 31.46
N ALA A 349 -9.81 10.54 30.27
CA ALA A 349 -11.22 10.48 29.89
C ALA A 349 -12.04 9.59 30.85
N VAL A 350 -11.48 8.44 31.22
CA VAL A 350 -12.07 7.49 32.18
C VAL A 350 -12.09 8.05 33.60
N LYS A 351 -11.01 8.71 34.02
CA LYS A 351 -10.85 9.25 35.38
C LYS A 351 -11.63 10.55 35.63
N GLY A 352 -11.91 11.29 34.57
CA GLY A 352 -12.50 12.64 34.65
C GLY A 352 -11.50 13.72 35.08
N ASP A 353 -10.21 13.49 34.82
CA ASP A 353 -9.09 14.38 35.17
C ASP A 353 -8.42 14.95 33.90
N ASP A 354 -7.41 15.80 34.07
CA ASP A 354 -6.61 16.34 32.96
C ASP A 354 -5.53 15.32 32.51
N PRO A 355 -5.30 15.12 31.19
CA PRO A 355 -4.22 14.27 30.69
C PRO A 355 -2.82 14.60 31.26
N ALA A 356 -2.56 15.87 31.62
CA ALA A 356 -1.31 16.30 32.22
C ALA A 356 -1.10 15.75 33.66
N ASP A 357 -2.18 15.43 34.36
CA ASP A 357 -2.15 14.87 35.72
C ASP A 357 -1.99 13.34 35.73
N MET A 358 -2.12 12.69 34.57
CA MET A 358 -1.96 11.24 34.45
C MET A 358 -0.49 10.83 34.51
N PRO A 359 -0.17 9.65 35.08
CA PRO A 359 1.18 9.09 35.00
C PRO A 359 1.57 8.85 33.54
N GLN A 360 2.87 8.72 33.28
CA GLN A 360 3.35 8.26 31.98
C GLN A 360 2.78 6.86 31.71
N MET A 361 2.09 6.72 30.58
CA MET A 361 1.41 5.51 30.14
C MET A 361 2.15 4.79 29.01
N PHE A 362 3.05 5.46 28.29
CA PHE A 362 3.92 4.84 27.30
C PHE A 362 5.37 5.19 27.57
N VAL A 363 6.24 4.18 27.68
CA VAL A 363 7.64 4.34 28.08
C VAL A 363 8.55 3.61 27.11
N VAL A 364 9.54 4.33 26.58
CA VAL A 364 10.64 3.79 25.78
C VAL A 364 11.89 3.69 26.64
N CYS A 365 12.49 2.51 26.68
CA CYS A 365 13.63 2.17 27.53
C CYS A 365 14.85 1.78 26.68
N HIS A 366 16.06 2.03 27.20
CA HIS A 366 17.28 1.52 26.60
C HIS A 366 17.37 -0.01 26.72
N ASN A 367 18.19 -0.60 25.86
CA ASN A 367 18.54 -2.01 25.93
C ASN A 367 20.05 -2.17 25.66
N PRO A 368 20.87 -2.50 26.67
CA PRO A 368 20.51 -2.74 28.07
C PRO A 368 20.00 -1.49 28.81
N VAL A 369 19.14 -1.70 29.81
CA VAL A 369 18.56 -0.64 30.64
C VAL A 369 19.65 0.13 31.39
N LEU A 370 19.59 1.46 31.36
CA LEU A 370 20.53 2.36 32.02
C LEU A 370 20.06 2.76 33.43
N GLU A 371 20.95 3.36 34.24
CA GLU A 371 20.59 3.84 35.59
C GLU A 371 19.67 5.06 35.56
N GLU A 372 19.72 5.84 34.48
CA GLU A 372 18.88 7.02 34.24
C GLU A 372 17.48 6.69 33.70
N ASP A 373 17.25 5.45 33.25
CA ASP A 373 15.96 5.03 32.73
C ASP A 373 14.88 5.05 33.83
N PRO A 374 13.61 5.26 33.45
CA PRO A 374 12.48 5.12 34.37
C PRO A 374 12.52 3.76 35.07
N LYS A 375 12.21 3.73 36.38
CA LYS A 375 12.23 2.48 37.18
C LYS A 375 11.33 1.37 36.63
N VAL A 376 10.34 1.73 35.81
CA VAL A 376 9.45 0.78 35.13
C VAL A 376 10.16 -0.03 34.04
N CYS A 377 11.30 0.44 33.54
CA CYS A 377 12.18 -0.29 32.62
C CYS A 377 12.92 -1.47 33.28
N GLY A 378 12.86 -1.59 34.61
CA GLY A 378 13.56 -2.64 35.36
C GLY A 378 14.92 -2.21 35.90
N GLY A 379 15.74 -3.20 36.29
CA GLY A 379 17.05 -2.96 36.89
C GLY A 379 18.12 -2.62 35.85
N PRO A 380 19.11 -1.76 36.17
CA PRO A 380 20.20 -1.46 35.26
C PRO A 380 20.93 -2.72 34.79
N GLY A 381 21.16 -2.84 33.48
CA GLY A 381 21.75 -4.00 32.84
C GLY A 381 20.76 -5.09 32.40
N LEU A 382 19.45 -4.94 32.66
CA LEU A 382 18.43 -5.79 32.04
C LEU A 382 18.52 -5.63 30.51
N SER A 383 18.58 -6.73 29.77
CA SER A 383 18.72 -6.70 28.32
C SER A 383 17.86 -7.77 27.66
N PRO A 384 16.60 -7.46 27.34
CA PRO A 384 15.71 -8.36 26.62
C PRO A 384 16.24 -8.73 25.24
N ASN A 385 16.06 -9.99 24.83
CA ASN A 385 16.46 -10.50 23.51
C ASN A 385 15.30 -10.43 22.51
N THR A 386 15.61 -10.42 21.21
CA THR A 386 14.61 -10.47 20.13
C THR A 386 13.75 -11.72 20.19
N GLY A 387 12.43 -11.54 20.15
CA GLY A 387 11.44 -12.60 20.29
C GLY A 387 11.14 -13.02 21.74
N ASP A 388 11.61 -12.27 22.75
CA ASP A 388 11.22 -12.48 24.15
C ASP A 388 9.83 -11.90 24.42
N ILE A 389 8.81 -12.77 24.42
CA ILE A 389 7.40 -12.40 24.55
C ILE A 389 7.01 -11.80 25.93
N ARG A 390 7.96 -11.62 26.85
CA ARG A 390 7.72 -10.90 28.11
C ARG A 390 7.84 -9.39 27.96
N TYR A 391 8.48 -8.93 26.89
CA TYR A 391 8.82 -7.53 26.67
C TYR A 391 8.29 -7.06 25.32
N ASN A 392 7.94 -5.77 25.22
CA ASN A 392 7.64 -5.14 23.95
C ASN A 392 8.89 -4.48 23.39
N HIS A 393 9.01 -4.40 22.07
CA HIS A 393 10.25 -3.98 21.45
C HIS A 393 10.08 -2.97 20.32
N LEU A 394 11.04 -2.05 20.23
CA LEU A 394 11.28 -1.21 19.06
C LEU A 394 12.61 -1.67 18.47
N TYR A 395 12.59 -2.17 17.24
CA TYR A 395 13.72 -2.82 16.59
C TYR A 395 14.22 -2.03 15.40
N TRP A 396 15.49 -1.64 15.44
CA TRP A 396 16.25 -1.24 14.26
C TRP A 396 16.96 -2.46 13.67
N VAL A 397 16.53 -2.87 12.48
CA VAL A 397 17.18 -3.96 11.73
C VAL A 397 18.24 -3.36 10.81
N ASP A 398 19.49 -3.41 11.24
CA ASP A 398 20.64 -2.87 10.47
C ASP A 398 20.98 -3.72 9.23
N GLN A 399 20.56 -4.99 9.21
CA GLN A 399 20.84 -5.91 8.12
C GLN A 399 19.91 -5.67 6.91
N LEU A 400 20.49 -5.66 5.71
CA LEU A 400 19.73 -5.65 4.45
C LEU A 400 18.89 -6.92 4.29
N THR A 401 17.63 -6.75 3.88
CA THR A 401 16.72 -7.85 3.56
C THR A 401 16.32 -7.79 2.09
N GLN A 402 16.35 -8.91 1.37
CA GLN A 402 15.83 -8.97 -0.01
C GLN A 402 14.29 -8.99 -0.06
N ALA A 403 13.61 -9.12 1.07
CA ALA A 403 12.15 -9.04 1.15
C ALA A 403 11.60 -7.61 0.90
N GLY A 404 12.47 -6.59 0.76
CA GLY A 404 12.08 -5.22 0.41
C GLY A 404 11.20 -4.55 1.46
N LEU A 405 11.56 -4.64 2.74
CA LEU A 405 10.77 -4.18 3.87
C LEU A 405 11.26 -2.83 4.38
N LEU A 406 10.32 -1.95 4.74
CA LEU A 406 10.57 -0.70 5.44
C LEU A 406 10.18 -0.78 6.92
N GLY A 407 9.01 -1.38 7.18
CA GLY A 407 8.45 -1.52 8.52
C GLY A 407 7.63 -2.82 8.69
N TYR A 408 7.57 -3.31 9.93
CA TYR A 408 6.74 -4.46 10.30
C TYR A 408 6.33 -4.44 11.79
N GLY A 409 5.04 -4.49 12.08
CA GLY A 409 4.48 -4.32 13.43
C GLY A 409 3.62 -5.48 13.94
N PRO A 410 4.19 -6.65 14.26
CA PRO A 410 3.46 -7.78 14.84
C PRO A 410 3.03 -7.55 16.30
N SER A 411 1.85 -8.07 16.64
CA SER A 411 1.39 -8.24 18.03
C SER A 411 0.92 -9.65 18.31
N GLY A 412 1.29 -10.19 19.48
CA GLY A 412 0.82 -11.49 19.97
C GLY A 412 -0.35 -11.30 20.93
N ALA A 413 -1.58 -11.53 20.46
CA ALA A 413 -2.80 -11.42 21.27
C ALA A 413 -3.28 -12.78 21.79
N ASP A 414 -3.74 -12.82 23.05
CA ASP A 414 -4.29 -14.03 23.67
C ASP A 414 -5.54 -14.47 22.89
N PRO A 415 -5.55 -15.68 22.31
CA PRO A 415 -6.66 -16.15 21.48
C PRO A 415 -7.99 -16.27 22.23
N LEU A 416 -8.01 -16.25 23.57
CA LEU A 416 -9.23 -16.32 24.37
C LEU A 416 -9.77 -14.94 24.79
N THR A 417 -8.91 -13.94 24.95
CA THR A 417 -9.28 -12.65 25.54
C THR A 417 -9.07 -11.46 24.61
N GLY A 418 -8.22 -11.58 23.58
CA GLY A 418 -7.75 -10.45 22.77
C GLY A 418 -6.74 -9.56 23.50
N GLU A 419 -6.20 -9.97 24.65
CA GLU A 419 -5.16 -9.20 25.33
C GLU A 419 -3.84 -9.29 24.55
N ILE A 420 -3.25 -8.15 24.18
CA ILE A 420 -1.91 -8.12 23.61
C ILE A 420 -0.92 -8.43 24.72
N VAL A 421 -0.20 -9.55 24.56
CA VAL A 421 0.83 -10.02 25.49
C VAL A 421 2.18 -9.38 25.18
N PHE A 422 2.51 -9.27 23.89
CA PHE A 422 3.68 -8.54 23.42
C PHE A 422 3.41 -7.86 22.08
N GLY A 423 4.09 -6.74 21.86
CA GLY A 423 4.14 -6.01 20.59
C GLY A 423 5.59 -5.75 20.19
N SER A 424 5.93 -5.91 18.92
CA SER A 424 7.27 -5.60 18.41
C SER A 424 7.16 -4.81 17.13
N ALA A 425 7.70 -3.60 17.11
CA ALA A 425 7.75 -2.74 15.94
C ALA A 425 9.17 -2.82 15.34
N TYR A 426 9.29 -3.24 14.09
CA TYR A 426 10.55 -3.38 13.37
C TYR A 426 10.65 -2.30 12.29
N VAL A 427 11.80 -1.64 12.23
CA VAL A 427 12.17 -0.68 11.20
C VAL A 427 13.46 -1.15 10.54
N TYR A 428 13.45 -1.29 9.22
CA TYR A 428 14.57 -1.85 8.45
C TYR A 428 15.54 -0.75 8.01
N GLY A 429 16.59 -0.58 8.80
CA GLY A 429 17.54 0.51 8.70
C GLY A 429 18.38 0.51 7.42
N ALA A 430 18.68 -0.66 6.85
CA ALA A 430 19.44 -0.76 5.61
C ALA A 430 18.70 -0.09 4.43
N GLU A 431 17.38 -0.24 4.36
CA GLU A 431 16.56 0.41 3.33
C GLU A 431 16.48 1.92 3.59
N ILE A 432 16.28 2.34 4.84
CA ILE A 432 16.31 3.77 5.21
C ILE A 432 17.65 4.43 4.84
N ASN A 433 18.77 3.74 5.07
CA ASN A 433 20.09 4.23 4.67
C ASN A 433 20.23 4.37 3.15
N THR A 434 19.60 3.47 2.38
CA THR A 434 19.54 3.56 0.92
C THR A 434 18.75 4.80 0.49
N TYR A 435 17.60 5.08 1.14
CA TYR A 435 16.82 6.28 0.91
C TYR A 435 17.53 7.57 1.28
N ALA A 436 18.21 7.59 2.43
CA ALA A 436 18.97 8.75 2.86
C ALA A 436 20.14 9.06 1.91
N ASN A 437 20.82 8.02 1.38
CA ASN A 437 21.84 8.21 0.34
C ASN A 437 21.25 8.72 -0.95
N TYR A 438 20.11 8.16 -1.36
CA TYR A 438 19.42 8.58 -2.56
C TYR A 438 18.93 10.04 -2.47
N ALA A 439 18.46 10.49 -1.30
CA ALA A 439 18.13 11.87 -1.02
C ALA A 439 19.32 12.81 -1.18
N LYS A 440 20.47 12.41 -0.64
CA LYS A 440 21.74 13.13 -0.79
C LYS A 440 22.13 13.23 -2.28
N ASP A 441 22.00 12.15 -3.04
CA ASP A 441 22.33 12.17 -4.47
C ASP A 441 21.39 13.12 -5.23
N ILE A 442 20.09 13.16 -4.89
CA ILE A 442 19.15 14.16 -5.42
C ILE A 442 19.57 15.60 -5.05
N VAL A 443 19.96 15.87 -3.80
CA VAL A 443 20.44 17.20 -3.39
C VAL A 443 21.63 17.62 -4.25
N ARG A 444 22.61 16.73 -4.41
CA ARG A 444 23.78 16.99 -5.24
C ARG A 444 23.41 17.19 -6.71
N LEU A 445 22.44 16.44 -7.24
CA LEU A 445 21.89 16.66 -8.59
C LEU A 445 21.27 18.05 -8.71
N ILE A 446 20.42 18.47 -7.77
CA ILE A 446 19.79 19.81 -7.79
C ILE A 446 20.86 20.91 -7.74
N ASN A 447 21.89 20.76 -6.92
CA ASN A 447 22.97 21.73 -6.77
C ASN A 447 23.98 21.72 -7.93
N GLY A 448 24.07 20.62 -8.68
CA GLY A 448 25.01 20.46 -9.79
C GLY A 448 26.39 19.97 -9.35
N ASP A 449 26.43 19.25 -8.23
CA ASP A 449 27.64 18.73 -7.60
C ASP A 449 27.97 17.29 -8.03
N LEU A 450 27.17 16.69 -8.92
CA LEU A 450 27.43 15.38 -9.56
C LEU A 450 27.68 15.57 -11.05
N ASP A 451 28.62 14.77 -11.58
CA ASP A 451 28.87 14.62 -13.01
C ASP A 451 28.60 13.19 -13.48
N ASN A 452 28.67 12.96 -14.80
CA ASN A 452 28.42 11.64 -15.40
C ASN A 452 29.45 10.56 -15.01
N THR A 453 30.50 10.92 -14.25
CA THR A 453 31.44 9.93 -13.67
C THR A 453 31.03 9.49 -12.27
N ASP A 454 30.26 10.31 -11.56
CA ASP A 454 29.71 9.99 -10.24
C ASP A 454 28.35 9.28 -10.31
N LEU A 455 27.50 9.64 -11.28
CA LEU A 455 26.21 8.99 -11.54
C LEU A 455 25.93 9.04 -13.04
N GLN A 456 25.50 7.94 -13.63
CA GLN A 456 25.13 7.91 -15.05
C GLN A 456 24.01 8.91 -15.35
N ASP A 457 24.16 9.66 -16.45
CA ASP A 457 23.24 10.70 -16.91
C ASP A 457 22.94 11.81 -15.89
N ALA A 458 23.83 12.01 -14.91
CA ALA A 458 23.69 13.01 -13.85
C ALA A 458 23.42 14.42 -14.37
N GLU A 459 24.15 14.86 -15.40
CA GLU A 459 23.99 16.22 -15.96
C GLU A 459 22.58 16.40 -16.52
N TYR A 460 22.09 15.40 -17.24
CA TYR A 460 20.75 15.39 -17.81
C TYR A 460 19.66 15.35 -16.73
N ILE A 461 19.74 14.38 -15.81
CA ILE A 461 18.77 14.24 -14.71
C ILE A 461 18.74 15.53 -13.88
N SER A 462 19.89 16.16 -13.66
CA SER A 462 20.04 17.43 -12.97
C SER A 462 19.31 18.59 -13.67
N GLU A 463 19.43 18.71 -14.99
CA GLU A 463 18.70 19.71 -15.78
C GLU A 463 17.20 19.48 -15.75
N GLU A 464 16.75 18.23 -15.95
CA GLU A 464 15.33 17.88 -15.94
C GLU A 464 14.71 18.14 -14.55
N LEU A 465 15.34 17.69 -13.47
CA LEU A 465 14.87 17.95 -12.11
C LEU A 465 14.76 19.45 -11.82
N ARG A 466 15.77 20.25 -12.20
CA ARG A 466 15.70 21.71 -12.04
C ARG A 466 14.60 22.32 -12.89
N ARG A 467 14.38 21.83 -14.11
CA ARG A 467 13.30 22.31 -14.98
C ARG A 467 11.95 21.98 -14.36
N ASN A 468 11.71 20.74 -13.95
CA ASN A 468 10.48 20.27 -13.32
C ASN A 468 10.16 21.06 -12.04
N LEU A 469 11.17 21.28 -11.19
CA LEU A 469 11.06 22.15 -10.00
C LEU A 469 10.77 23.63 -10.37
N ASN A 470 11.24 24.09 -11.53
CA ASN A 470 10.98 25.44 -12.02
C ASN A 470 9.66 25.58 -12.79
N SER A 471 9.14 24.51 -13.39
CA SER A 471 7.87 24.44 -14.11
C SER A 471 6.71 23.99 -13.21
N ASP A 472 6.93 23.96 -11.89
CA ASP A 472 5.97 23.53 -10.88
C ASP A 472 4.58 24.15 -11.13
N PRO A 473 3.53 23.33 -11.36
CA PRO A 473 2.15 23.79 -11.57
C PRO A 473 1.57 24.53 -10.36
N SER A 474 2.26 24.51 -9.21
CA SER A 474 1.95 25.34 -8.05
C SER A 474 2.39 26.81 -8.22
N ARG A 475 3.19 27.17 -9.23
CA ARG A 475 3.47 28.59 -9.54
C ARG A 475 2.18 29.25 -10.04
N PRO A 476 1.80 30.43 -9.50
CA PRO A 476 0.57 31.10 -9.92
C PRO A 476 0.66 31.41 -11.41
N LYS A 477 -0.11 30.68 -12.22
CA LYS A 477 -0.29 31.02 -13.62
C LYS A 477 -1.31 32.16 -13.73
N VAL A 478 -1.26 32.91 -14.83
CA VAL A 478 -2.25 33.95 -15.07
C VAL A 478 -3.57 33.27 -15.40
N ARG A 479 -4.42 33.12 -14.38
CA ARG A 479 -5.77 32.58 -14.52
C ARG A 479 -6.59 33.47 -15.44
N SER A 480 -7.50 32.86 -16.19
CA SER A 480 -8.38 33.59 -17.08
C SER A 480 -9.20 34.65 -16.34
N ALA A 481 -9.23 35.86 -16.90
CA ALA A 481 -10.10 36.92 -16.40
C ALA A 481 -11.59 36.56 -16.49
N ALA A 482 -11.97 35.65 -17.40
CA ALA A 482 -13.35 35.24 -17.61
C ALA A 482 -13.90 34.45 -16.40
N LEU A 483 -13.06 33.68 -15.70
CA LEU A 483 -13.46 32.86 -14.55
C LEU A 483 -14.08 33.68 -13.41
N LYS A 484 -13.67 34.94 -13.24
CA LYS A 484 -14.18 35.87 -12.21
C LYS A 484 -15.65 36.21 -12.36
N ASN A 485 -16.15 36.15 -13.59
CA ASN A 485 -17.54 36.46 -13.91
C ASN A 485 -18.42 35.19 -13.98
N MET A 486 -17.85 34.00 -13.79
CA MET A 486 -18.54 32.73 -13.97
C MET A 486 -19.02 32.17 -12.63
N PRO A 487 -20.35 32.04 -12.41
CA PRO A 487 -20.86 31.48 -11.17
C PRO A 487 -20.53 29.99 -11.06
N ILE A 488 -20.34 29.52 -9.83
CA ILE A 488 -20.07 28.09 -9.55
C ILE A 488 -21.22 27.16 -9.97
N GLU A 489 -22.47 27.64 -10.06
CA GLU A 489 -23.60 26.79 -10.43
C GLU A 489 -23.54 26.30 -11.89
N GLY A 490 -24.29 25.25 -12.22
CA GLY A 490 -24.46 24.81 -13.61
C GLY A 490 -23.31 23.96 -14.18
N GLY A 491 -22.18 23.84 -13.46
CA GLY A 491 -21.10 22.85 -13.63
C GLY A 491 -20.89 22.36 -15.06
N ILE A 492 -21.03 21.05 -15.28
CA ILE A 492 -20.85 20.36 -16.56
C ILE A 492 -21.67 20.99 -17.71
N SER A 493 -22.88 21.49 -17.44
CA SER A 493 -23.73 22.07 -18.50
C SER A 493 -23.20 23.41 -19.01
N ARG A 494 -22.38 24.12 -18.23
CA ARG A 494 -21.69 25.35 -18.64
C ARG A 494 -20.30 25.05 -19.19
N LEU A 495 -19.55 24.18 -18.50
CA LEU A 495 -18.13 23.93 -18.76
C LEU A 495 -17.85 22.87 -19.83
N ALA A 496 -18.80 21.97 -20.06
CA ALA A 496 -18.72 20.92 -21.07
C ALA A 496 -20.07 20.74 -21.80
N PRO A 497 -20.61 21.81 -22.43
CA PRO A 497 -21.98 21.83 -22.94
C PRO A 497 -22.24 20.78 -24.03
N LYS A 498 -21.24 20.50 -24.87
CA LYS A 498 -21.27 19.45 -25.91
C LYS A 498 -21.40 18.04 -25.30
N LYS A 499 -20.87 17.82 -24.09
CA LYS A 499 -20.85 16.52 -23.37
C LYS A 499 -22.04 16.32 -22.45
N ALA A 500 -22.59 17.41 -21.90
CA ALA A 500 -23.70 17.38 -20.94
C ALA A 500 -24.96 16.67 -21.46
N GLY A 501 -25.18 16.64 -22.78
CA GLY A 501 -26.28 15.91 -23.42
C GLY A 501 -26.24 14.41 -23.16
N LYS A 502 -25.06 13.78 -23.20
CA LYS A 502 -24.87 12.33 -23.01
C LYS A 502 -25.11 11.90 -21.58
N LEU A 503 -24.53 12.64 -20.62
CA LEU A 503 -24.79 12.41 -19.19
C LEU A 503 -26.29 12.52 -18.84
N ARG A 504 -27.02 13.45 -19.46
CA ARG A 504 -28.49 13.55 -19.31
C ARG A 504 -29.26 12.38 -19.94
N GLN A 505 -28.71 11.70 -20.95
CA GLN A 505 -29.30 10.47 -21.49
C GLN A 505 -29.00 9.30 -20.57
N LEU A 506 -27.76 9.17 -20.09
CA LEU A 506 -27.36 8.16 -19.12
C LEU A 506 -28.14 8.26 -17.81
N LYS A 507 -28.36 9.47 -17.27
CA LYS A 507 -29.19 9.70 -16.06
C LYS A 507 -30.62 9.22 -16.21
N ARG A 508 -31.13 9.10 -17.46
CA ARG A 508 -32.46 8.54 -17.73
C ARG A 508 -32.48 7.03 -17.82
N HIS A 509 -31.36 6.39 -18.17
CA HIS A 509 -31.29 4.96 -18.47
C HIS A 509 -30.50 4.13 -17.43
N GLY A 510 -29.73 4.79 -16.55
CA GLY A 510 -28.90 4.14 -15.53
C GLY A 510 -27.53 3.72 -16.04
N ILE A 511 -26.63 3.41 -15.11
CA ILE A 511 -25.30 2.84 -15.40
C ILE A 511 -25.46 1.35 -15.74
N GLU A 512 -24.67 0.87 -16.71
CA GLU A 512 -24.65 -0.53 -17.10
C GLU A 512 -24.03 -1.41 -16.01
N LYS A 513 -24.73 -2.49 -15.65
CA LYS A 513 -24.16 -3.57 -14.84
C LYS A 513 -23.48 -4.57 -15.75
N LEU A 514 -22.24 -4.94 -15.43
CA LEU A 514 -21.49 -5.93 -16.19
C LEU A 514 -22.04 -7.33 -15.92
N THR A 515 -22.18 -8.11 -16.99
CA THR A 515 -22.19 -9.57 -16.88
C THR A 515 -20.74 -10.02 -16.93
N HIS A 516 -20.34 -10.96 -16.08
CA HIS A 516 -18.97 -11.46 -15.82
C HIS A 516 -18.20 -11.99 -17.05
N ASP A 517 -18.76 -11.84 -18.23
CA ASP A 517 -18.62 -12.69 -19.40
C ASP A 517 -18.06 -11.89 -20.59
N ARG A 518 -18.08 -10.55 -20.55
CA ARG A 518 -17.62 -9.68 -21.67
C ARG A 518 -16.09 -9.59 -21.79
N ALA A 519 -15.38 -9.28 -20.71
CA ALA A 519 -13.92 -9.20 -20.71
C ALA A 519 -13.29 -10.52 -21.18
N GLU A 520 -13.81 -11.63 -20.64
CA GLU A 520 -13.33 -12.97 -20.97
C GLU A 520 -13.57 -13.33 -22.44
N ARG A 521 -14.71 -12.91 -23.02
CA ARG A 521 -14.96 -13.08 -24.46
C ARG A 521 -13.98 -12.30 -25.32
N VAL A 522 -13.66 -11.05 -24.97
CA VAL A 522 -12.66 -10.26 -25.69
C VAL A 522 -11.28 -10.93 -25.62
N ARG A 523 -10.85 -11.36 -24.42
CA ARG A 523 -9.58 -12.08 -24.24
C ARG A 523 -9.52 -13.39 -25.01
N THR A 524 -10.58 -14.18 -24.95
CA THR A 524 -10.69 -15.45 -25.68
C THR A 524 -10.57 -15.19 -27.18
N LYS A 525 -11.24 -14.15 -27.68
CA LYS A 525 -11.18 -13.78 -29.10
C LYS A 525 -9.78 -13.31 -29.53
N ILE A 526 -9.09 -12.51 -28.72
CA ILE A 526 -7.69 -12.10 -28.97
C ILE A 526 -6.79 -13.34 -29.11
N ARG A 527 -6.95 -14.34 -28.24
CA ARG A 527 -6.20 -15.60 -28.28
C ARG A 527 -6.55 -16.46 -29.49
N GLU A 528 -7.84 -16.66 -29.75
CA GLU A 528 -8.33 -17.54 -30.83
C GLU A 528 -7.96 -17.04 -32.22
N GLU A 529 -7.95 -15.71 -32.41
CA GLU A 529 -7.60 -15.06 -33.68
C GLU A 529 -6.08 -14.84 -33.84
N GLY A 530 -5.27 -15.21 -32.84
CA GLY A 530 -3.81 -15.04 -32.86
C GLY A 530 -3.34 -13.58 -32.77
N LEU A 531 -4.20 -12.68 -32.26
CA LEU A 531 -3.86 -11.25 -32.11
C LEU A 531 -2.81 -11.03 -31.03
N ASP A 532 -2.74 -11.90 -30.01
CA ASP A 532 -1.69 -11.84 -28.98
C ASP A 532 -0.27 -11.86 -29.57
N ASP A 533 -0.04 -12.69 -30.59
CA ASP A 533 1.28 -12.82 -31.21
C ASP A 533 1.63 -11.56 -32.03
N LEU A 534 0.63 -10.87 -32.59
CA LEU A 534 0.80 -9.61 -33.31
C LEU A 534 1.08 -8.42 -32.38
N MET A 535 0.59 -8.50 -31.14
CA MET A 535 0.79 -7.46 -30.12
C MET A 535 2.17 -7.50 -29.46
N LEU A 536 2.97 -8.54 -29.73
CA LEU A 536 4.30 -8.66 -29.15
C LEU A 536 5.29 -7.74 -29.84
N ASP A 537 5.72 -6.69 -29.14
CA ASP A 537 6.84 -5.86 -29.56
C ASP A 537 8.19 -6.46 -29.16
N HIS A 538 9.26 -6.11 -29.88
CA HIS A 538 10.62 -6.46 -29.48
C HIS A 538 10.98 -5.91 -28.08
N GLU A 539 10.50 -4.71 -27.75
CA GLU A 539 10.64 -4.09 -26.43
C GLU A 539 10.00 -4.96 -25.33
N MET A 540 8.78 -5.44 -25.58
CA MET A 540 8.08 -6.35 -24.67
C MET A 540 8.80 -7.69 -24.58
N MET A 541 9.28 -8.20 -25.69
CA MET A 541 10.01 -9.46 -25.72
C MET A 541 11.30 -9.37 -24.91
N ILE A 542 12.10 -8.33 -25.10
CA ILE A 542 13.34 -8.12 -24.34
C ILE A 542 13.01 -7.88 -22.86
N GLY A 543 12.03 -7.03 -22.54
CA GLY A 543 11.62 -6.75 -21.16
C GLY A 543 11.09 -7.99 -20.42
N LYS A 544 10.17 -8.74 -21.03
CA LYS A 544 9.51 -9.91 -20.42
C LYS A 544 10.38 -11.16 -20.37
N THR A 545 11.28 -11.32 -21.34
CA THR A 545 12.23 -12.45 -21.32
C THR A 545 13.60 -12.06 -20.76
N ARG A 546 13.76 -10.81 -20.32
CA ARG A 546 15.01 -10.22 -19.82
C ARG A 546 16.19 -10.54 -20.74
N GLY A 547 16.03 -10.18 -22.02
CA GLY A 547 17.02 -10.35 -23.08
C GLY A 547 17.26 -11.78 -23.58
N GLN A 548 16.55 -12.79 -23.05
CA GLN A 548 16.66 -14.17 -23.55
C GLN A 548 16.07 -14.32 -24.96
N ALA A 549 14.99 -13.59 -25.25
CA ALA A 549 14.43 -13.40 -26.57
C ALA A 549 14.60 -11.93 -26.99
N GLY A 550 14.69 -11.72 -28.29
CA GLY A 550 14.92 -10.41 -28.88
C GLY A 550 15.01 -10.51 -30.40
N PRO A 551 15.40 -9.43 -31.09
CA PRO A 551 15.44 -9.40 -32.55
C PRO A 551 16.22 -10.59 -33.14
N GLY A 552 15.53 -11.49 -33.85
CA GLY A 552 16.11 -12.68 -34.49
C GLY A 552 16.32 -13.90 -33.58
N ARG A 553 15.81 -13.92 -32.35
CA ARG A 553 15.81 -15.09 -31.44
C ARG A 553 14.39 -15.51 -31.06
N ASP A 554 14.11 -16.81 -31.15
CA ASP A 554 12.82 -17.37 -30.75
C ASP A 554 12.61 -17.32 -29.24
N VAL A 555 11.35 -17.12 -28.83
CA VAL A 555 10.93 -17.21 -27.43
C VAL A 555 11.08 -18.64 -26.91
N PRO A 556 11.75 -18.86 -25.76
CA PRO A 556 11.79 -20.18 -25.13
C PRO A 556 10.38 -20.74 -24.90
N GLU A 557 10.16 -22.02 -25.18
CA GLU A 557 8.82 -22.65 -25.13
C GLU A 557 8.09 -22.44 -23.80
N HIS A 558 8.82 -22.45 -22.69
CA HIS A 558 8.27 -22.28 -21.35
C HIS A 558 7.81 -20.85 -21.05
N MET A 559 8.30 -19.83 -21.79
CA MET A 559 7.93 -18.42 -21.60
C MET A 559 6.87 -17.95 -22.59
N LYS A 560 6.53 -18.75 -23.61
CA LYS A 560 5.63 -18.35 -24.70
C LYS A 560 4.25 -17.91 -24.22
N GLU A 561 3.73 -18.51 -23.15
CA GLU A 561 2.46 -18.08 -22.57
C GLU A 561 2.64 -16.83 -21.68
N ASP A 562 3.74 -16.71 -20.93
CA ASP A 562 3.96 -15.60 -20.00
C ASP A 562 4.18 -14.27 -20.73
N VAL A 563 4.78 -14.29 -21.92
CA VAL A 563 4.98 -13.07 -22.73
C VAL A 563 3.69 -12.57 -23.37
N LYS A 564 2.67 -13.42 -23.57
CA LYS A 564 1.44 -13.05 -24.29
C LYS A 564 0.66 -11.96 -23.57
N PRO A 565 0.34 -10.84 -24.23
CA PRO A 565 -0.32 -9.70 -23.60
C PRO A 565 -1.65 -10.05 -22.92
N SER A 566 -2.47 -10.92 -23.50
CA SER A 566 -3.74 -11.32 -22.88
C SER A 566 -3.62 -11.99 -21.49
N ASN A 567 -2.42 -12.37 -21.05
CA ASN A 567 -2.16 -12.92 -19.71
C ASN A 567 -1.79 -11.84 -18.68
N TRP A 568 -1.07 -10.78 -19.06
CA TRP A 568 -0.53 -9.78 -18.12
C TRP A 568 -0.97 -8.33 -18.41
N ALA A 569 -1.21 -7.98 -19.67
CA ALA A 569 -1.61 -6.66 -20.14
C ALA A 569 -3.14 -6.52 -20.17
N ASN A 570 -3.78 -6.66 -19.00
CA ASN A 570 -5.22 -6.44 -18.84
C ASN A 570 -5.56 -5.99 -17.42
N SER A 571 -6.67 -5.25 -17.28
CA SER A 571 -7.12 -4.67 -16.00
C SER A 571 -7.21 -5.71 -14.87
N ARG A 572 -7.71 -6.92 -15.15
CA ARG A 572 -7.82 -8.01 -14.15
C ARG A 572 -6.45 -8.53 -13.69
N ALA A 573 -5.49 -8.69 -14.60
CA ALA A 573 -4.14 -9.13 -14.24
C ALA A 573 -3.42 -8.07 -13.38
N LEU A 574 -3.59 -6.79 -13.71
CA LEU A 574 -3.05 -5.67 -12.95
C LEU A 574 -3.68 -5.56 -11.57
N ARG A 575 -5.01 -5.62 -11.46
CA ARG A 575 -5.72 -5.68 -10.16
C ARG A 575 -5.32 -6.89 -9.33
N ARG A 576 -5.05 -8.05 -9.96
CA ARG A 576 -4.55 -9.22 -9.22
C ARG A 576 -3.15 -8.99 -8.65
N ARG A 577 -2.27 -8.29 -9.39
CA ARG A 577 -0.94 -7.90 -8.92
C ARG A 577 -1.06 -6.93 -7.74
N GLU A 578 -1.93 -5.92 -7.87
CA GLU A 578 -2.28 -4.99 -6.80
C GLU A 578 -2.84 -5.73 -5.56
N ALA A 579 -3.80 -6.63 -5.73
CA ALA A 579 -4.36 -7.43 -4.64
C ALA A 579 -3.31 -8.32 -3.95
N THR A 580 -2.30 -8.79 -4.70
CA THR A 580 -1.19 -9.57 -4.12
C THR A 580 -0.30 -8.69 -3.25
N MET A 581 -0.04 -7.44 -3.65
CA MET A 581 0.67 -6.47 -2.81
C MET A 581 -0.15 -6.08 -1.57
N MET A 582 -1.46 -5.89 -1.73
CA MET A 582 -2.38 -5.60 -0.62
C MET A 582 -2.49 -6.76 0.38
N GLN A 583 -2.17 -8.00 0.00
CA GLN A 583 -2.08 -9.09 0.96
C GLN A 583 -0.94 -8.92 1.96
N ALA A 584 0.18 -8.28 1.56
CA ALA A 584 1.26 -7.94 2.47
C ALA A 584 0.82 -6.84 3.46
N ALA A 585 0.17 -5.78 2.96
CA ALA A 585 -0.38 -4.71 3.79
C ALA A 585 -1.37 -5.25 4.86
N ARG A 586 -2.26 -6.18 4.48
CA ARG A 586 -3.18 -6.90 5.41
C ARG A 586 -2.50 -7.62 6.57
N LYS A 587 -1.18 -7.82 6.48
CA LYS A 587 -0.33 -8.52 7.45
C LYS A 587 0.68 -7.58 8.13
N ASN A 588 0.47 -6.26 8.05
CA ASN A 588 1.27 -5.22 8.68
C ASN A 588 2.66 -5.09 8.06
N VAL A 589 2.78 -5.37 6.76
CA VAL A 589 4.06 -5.35 6.05
C VAL A 589 4.14 -4.08 5.21
N TYR A 590 5.00 -3.15 5.61
CA TYR A 590 5.29 -1.95 4.84
C TYR A 590 6.50 -2.21 3.92
N LEU A 591 6.30 -2.19 2.60
CA LEU A 591 7.37 -2.41 1.62
C LEU A 591 8.18 -1.14 1.36
N SER A 592 9.49 -1.28 1.18
CA SER A 592 10.40 -0.17 0.87
C SER A 592 9.97 0.59 -0.37
N ALA A 593 9.62 -0.13 -1.44
CA ALA A 593 9.20 0.46 -2.70
C ALA A 593 8.18 1.60 -2.51
N PHE A 594 7.29 1.54 -1.51
CA PHE A 594 6.25 2.54 -1.27
C PHE A 594 6.81 3.93 -0.89
N ALA A 595 8.09 4.06 -0.52
CA ALA A 595 8.72 5.30 -0.07
C ALA A 595 9.66 5.98 -1.10
N ASP A 596 9.94 5.34 -2.25
CA ASP A 596 10.89 5.83 -3.28
C ASP A 596 10.54 7.23 -3.83
N ASP A 597 9.24 7.51 -4.01
CA ASP A 597 8.70 8.60 -4.85
C ASP A 597 8.51 9.90 -4.07
N ALA A 598 9.14 9.96 -2.91
CA ALA A 598 8.84 10.96 -1.89
C ALA A 598 10.06 11.78 -1.46
N ILE A 599 11.24 11.40 -1.96
CA ILE A 599 12.53 11.92 -1.51
C ILE A 599 12.88 13.28 -2.12
N LEU A 600 12.40 13.60 -3.32
CA LEU A 600 12.74 14.85 -4.01
C LEU A 600 12.20 16.09 -3.29
N GLY A 601 10.97 16.04 -2.78
CA GLY A 601 10.36 17.16 -2.06
C GLY A 601 11.17 17.52 -0.81
N PHE A 602 11.53 16.52 -0.01
CA PHE A 602 12.34 16.71 1.17
C PHE A 602 13.79 17.08 0.84
N ALA A 603 14.41 16.44 -0.16
CA ALA A 603 15.74 16.79 -0.65
C ALA A 603 15.82 18.25 -1.11
N THR A 604 14.80 18.76 -1.82
CA THR A 604 14.75 20.17 -2.24
C THR A 604 14.77 21.13 -1.04
N GLN A 605 14.16 20.76 0.09
CA GLN A 605 14.21 21.55 1.33
C GLN A 605 15.62 21.58 1.92
N LEU A 606 16.39 20.52 1.71
CA LEU A 606 17.73 20.33 2.25
C LEU A 606 18.83 20.69 1.26
N LYS A 607 18.50 21.36 0.14
CA LYS A 607 19.47 21.67 -0.92
C LYS A 607 20.69 22.48 -0.44
N ASP A 608 20.51 23.32 0.59
CA ASP A 608 21.57 24.20 1.11
C ASP A 608 22.32 23.57 2.32
N GLU A 609 21.96 22.34 2.69
CA GLU A 609 22.57 21.58 3.78
C GLU A 609 23.73 20.72 3.25
N ASP A 610 24.65 20.34 4.13
CA ASP A 610 25.72 19.40 3.77
C ASP A 610 25.24 17.95 3.70
N ASP A 611 25.95 17.10 2.95
CA ASP A 611 25.60 15.70 2.69
C ASP A 611 25.31 14.86 3.95
N ASP A 612 26.08 15.04 5.03
CA ASP A 612 25.89 14.29 6.27
C ASP A 612 24.62 14.77 6.99
N SER A 613 24.37 16.09 7.04
CA SER A 613 23.14 16.70 7.55
C SER A 613 21.91 16.22 6.77
N VAL A 614 22.00 16.13 5.43
CA VAL A 614 20.92 15.61 4.59
C VAL A 614 20.59 14.17 4.97
N ARG A 615 21.61 13.31 5.04
CA ARG A 615 21.43 11.89 5.37
C ARG A 615 20.78 11.71 6.74
N GLU A 616 21.27 12.42 7.77
CA GLU A 616 20.75 12.32 9.14
C GLU A 616 19.29 12.78 9.22
N LYS A 617 18.93 13.92 8.61
CA LYS A 617 17.56 14.44 8.65
C LYS A 617 16.56 13.53 7.93
N VAL A 618 16.95 12.94 6.80
CA VAL A 618 16.11 11.98 6.07
C VAL A 618 15.93 10.71 6.91
N GLN A 619 17.02 10.18 7.45
CA GLN A 619 16.99 8.99 8.28
C GLN A 619 16.08 9.18 9.51
N SER A 620 16.23 10.29 10.23
CA SER A 620 15.40 10.64 11.38
C SER A 620 13.91 10.78 11.04
N ALA A 621 13.60 11.46 9.93
CA ALA A 621 12.22 11.68 9.50
C ALA A 621 11.53 10.36 9.12
N VAL A 622 12.19 9.53 8.30
CA VAL A 622 11.64 8.22 7.87
C VAL A 622 11.53 7.28 9.07
N PHE A 623 12.56 7.20 9.92
CA PHE A 623 12.52 6.37 11.11
C PHE A 623 11.34 6.73 12.02
N ARG A 624 11.12 8.02 12.26
CA ARG A 624 10.03 8.50 13.11
C ARG A 624 8.66 8.08 12.57
N ALA A 625 8.37 8.42 11.31
CA ALA A 625 7.07 8.13 10.70
C ALA A 625 6.78 6.61 10.66
N VAL A 626 7.74 5.83 10.18
CA VAL A 626 7.60 4.37 10.09
C VAL A 626 7.47 3.76 11.49
N MET A 627 8.28 4.16 12.47
CA MET A 627 8.19 3.61 13.82
C MET A 627 6.86 3.98 14.51
N GLU A 628 6.35 5.20 14.31
CA GLU A 628 5.02 5.59 14.82
C GLU A 628 3.92 4.71 14.22
N HIS A 629 3.94 4.49 12.91
CA HIS A 629 3.03 3.61 12.18
C HIS A 629 3.08 2.17 12.70
N GLU A 630 4.27 1.57 12.79
CA GLU A 630 4.42 0.19 13.23
C GLU A 630 3.99 -0.01 14.69
N ILE A 631 4.25 0.97 15.57
CA ILE A 631 3.71 0.92 16.94
C ILE A 631 2.18 0.91 16.92
N GLY A 632 1.54 1.67 16.02
CA GLY A 632 0.09 1.65 15.83
C GLY A 632 -0.47 0.24 15.64
N HIS A 633 0.19 -0.59 14.83
CA HIS A 633 -0.18 -2.01 14.69
C HIS A 633 0.05 -2.82 15.97
N THR A 634 1.16 -2.59 16.67
CA THR A 634 1.49 -3.34 17.90
C THR A 634 0.55 -3.06 19.06
N ILE A 635 -0.14 -1.91 19.07
CA ILE A 635 -1.14 -1.53 20.09
C ILE A 635 -2.58 -1.82 19.64
N GLY A 636 -2.76 -2.35 18.43
CA GLY A 636 -4.02 -2.90 17.94
C GLY A 636 -4.68 -2.16 16.77
N LEU A 637 -4.11 -1.09 16.22
CA LEU A 637 -4.72 -0.33 15.12
C LEU A 637 -4.48 -0.98 13.76
N ARG A 638 -5.47 -0.90 12.88
CA ARG A 638 -5.33 -1.23 11.46
C ARG A 638 -4.93 -0.01 10.62
N HIS A 639 -4.52 -0.25 9.38
CA HIS A 639 -4.40 0.81 8.38
C HIS A 639 -5.68 1.63 8.26
N ASN A 640 -5.52 2.93 8.03
CA ASN A 640 -6.59 3.87 7.72
C ASN A 640 -6.25 4.68 6.47
N PHE A 641 -6.68 4.21 5.30
CA PHE A 641 -6.42 4.86 4.01
C PHE A 641 -7.29 6.09 3.73
N GLN A 642 -8.20 6.44 4.65
CA GLN A 642 -8.96 7.68 4.59
C GLN A 642 -8.29 8.83 5.34
N GLY A 643 -7.11 8.60 5.93
CA GLY A 643 -6.38 9.59 6.70
C GLY A 643 -6.01 10.82 5.88
N SER A 644 -5.61 10.60 4.62
CA SER A 644 -5.22 11.61 3.64
C SER A 644 -6.39 12.45 3.15
N TYR A 645 -7.65 12.01 3.31
CA TYR A 645 -8.87 12.68 2.83
C TYR A 645 -9.68 13.35 3.96
N ASP A 646 -9.46 12.94 5.21
CA ASP A 646 -10.21 13.36 6.41
C ASP A 646 -9.84 14.78 6.91
N SER A 647 -10.02 15.77 6.05
CA SER A 647 -9.52 17.14 6.22
C SER A 647 -10.08 17.90 7.43
N ILE A 648 -11.28 17.55 7.92
CA ILE A 648 -11.85 18.11 9.16
C ILE A 648 -11.02 17.71 10.38
N ASN A 649 -10.32 16.57 10.30
CA ASN A 649 -9.50 16.00 11.37
C ASN A 649 -8.00 16.09 11.11
N TYR A 650 -7.57 16.85 10.10
CA TYR A 650 -6.16 17.22 9.96
C TYR A 650 -5.63 18.00 11.18
N GLN A 651 -4.30 18.07 11.26
CA GLN A 651 -3.56 18.87 12.24
C GLN A 651 -4.00 20.35 12.19
N ASP A 652 -3.95 21.03 13.35
CA ASP A 652 -4.41 22.43 13.43
C ASP A 652 -3.56 23.38 12.57
N GLN A 653 -2.28 23.07 12.41
CA GLN A 653 -1.30 23.79 11.59
C GLN A 653 -1.72 23.87 10.12
N TYR A 654 -2.35 22.80 9.59
CA TYR A 654 -2.93 22.83 8.24
C TYR A 654 -3.93 23.97 8.13
N TRP A 655 -4.87 24.06 9.08
CA TRP A 655 -5.92 25.06 9.09
C TRP A 655 -5.40 26.48 9.38
N ASP A 656 -4.31 26.62 10.17
CA ASP A 656 -3.64 27.90 10.39
C ASP A 656 -3.03 28.48 9.12
N LEU A 657 -2.59 27.61 8.20
CA LEU A 657 -2.08 27.97 6.88
C LEU A 657 -3.22 28.12 5.84
N ARG A 658 -4.22 27.23 5.89
CA ARG A 658 -5.34 27.20 4.92
C ARG A 658 -6.30 28.37 5.07
N GLN A 659 -6.42 28.95 6.27
CA GLN A 659 -7.28 30.12 6.50
C GLN A 659 -6.92 31.33 5.60
N GLU A 660 -5.69 31.40 5.08
CA GLU A 660 -5.23 32.49 4.21
C GLU A 660 -6.04 32.60 2.92
N ASN A 661 -6.32 31.46 2.27
CA ASN A 661 -7.08 31.38 1.02
C ASN A 661 -8.44 30.67 1.19
N LEU A 662 -8.92 30.48 2.42
CA LEU A 662 -10.26 29.95 2.68
C LEU A 662 -11.33 31.02 2.42
N ILE A 663 -11.71 31.18 1.15
CA ILE A 663 -12.65 32.19 0.69
C ILE A 663 -14.05 31.62 0.44
N ASN A 664 -15.08 32.46 0.57
CA ASN A 664 -16.43 32.07 0.19
C ASN A 664 -16.57 32.15 -1.34
N SER A 665 -16.44 31.00 -2.01
CA SER A 665 -16.45 30.95 -3.47
C SER A 665 -17.83 31.28 -4.05
N SER A 666 -17.84 32.28 -4.90
CA SER A 666 -19.00 32.73 -5.69
C SER A 666 -18.82 32.44 -7.18
N ASN A 667 -17.58 32.36 -7.63
CA ASN A 667 -17.22 32.14 -9.02
C ASN A 667 -16.14 31.05 -9.17
N LEU A 668 -15.81 30.67 -10.40
CA LEU A 668 -14.85 29.60 -10.67
C LEU A 668 -13.39 30.00 -10.37
N ASP A 669 -13.04 31.29 -10.50
CA ASP A 669 -11.72 31.80 -10.09
C ASP A 669 -11.51 31.56 -8.59
N ASP A 670 -12.55 31.79 -7.77
CA ASP A 670 -12.47 31.52 -6.33
C ASP A 670 -12.17 30.03 -6.02
N LEU A 671 -12.63 29.09 -6.84
CA LEU A 671 -12.33 27.65 -6.66
C LEU A 671 -10.85 27.35 -6.95
N TYR A 672 -10.31 27.83 -8.06
CA TYR A 672 -8.88 27.68 -8.36
C TYR A 672 -8.00 28.38 -7.31
N GLU A 673 -8.45 29.51 -6.74
CA GLU A 673 -7.70 30.26 -5.72
C GLU A 673 -7.58 29.45 -4.42
N MET A 674 -8.66 28.76 -4.06
CA MET A 674 -8.64 27.83 -2.94
C MET A 674 -7.72 26.65 -3.23
N ALA A 675 -7.75 26.07 -4.43
CA ALA A 675 -6.97 24.88 -4.79
C ALA A 675 -5.46 25.14 -4.95
N GLU A 676 -5.05 26.38 -5.20
CA GLU A 676 -3.63 26.74 -5.33
C GLU A 676 -2.99 27.05 -3.97
N MET A 677 -1.79 26.50 -3.74
CA MET A 677 -1.00 26.83 -2.55
C MET A 677 -0.36 28.22 -2.65
N THR A 678 -0.58 29.06 -1.65
CA THR A 678 0.12 30.35 -1.50
C THR A 678 1.61 30.12 -1.19
N GLN A 679 2.45 31.14 -1.39
CA GLN A 679 3.87 31.04 -1.02
C GLN A 679 4.05 30.78 0.49
N ALA A 680 3.22 31.39 1.34
CA ALA A 680 3.27 31.16 2.78
C ALA A 680 2.85 29.73 3.16
N GLN A 681 1.90 29.12 2.43
CA GLN A 681 1.52 27.72 2.61
C GLN A 681 2.63 26.75 2.18
N LYS A 682 3.37 27.07 1.12
CA LYS A 682 4.55 26.30 0.69
C LYS A 682 5.69 26.42 1.69
N ASP A 683 6.02 27.64 2.11
CA ASP A 683 7.05 27.91 3.11
C ASP A 683 6.69 27.27 4.47
N GLY A 684 5.39 27.27 4.82
CA GLY A 684 4.82 26.60 5.99
C GLY A 684 4.64 25.09 5.85
N ARG A 685 4.94 24.52 4.67
CA ARG A 685 4.85 23.08 4.38
C ARG A 685 3.47 22.48 4.68
N MET A 686 2.42 23.19 4.28
CA MET A 686 1.02 22.83 4.58
C MET A 686 0.68 21.37 4.21
N SER A 687 1.24 20.84 3.13
CA SER A 687 1.00 19.47 2.66
C SER A 687 1.46 18.39 3.64
N GLU A 688 2.47 18.65 4.47
CA GLU A 688 2.95 17.69 5.47
C GLU A 688 1.97 17.52 6.64
N TYR A 689 0.93 18.37 6.72
CA TYR A 689 -0.12 18.30 7.74
C TYR A 689 -1.45 17.75 7.18
N GLN A 690 -1.48 17.27 5.93
CA GLN A 690 -2.67 16.76 5.24
C GLN A 690 -2.95 15.29 5.54
N TYR A 691 -3.01 14.94 6.83
CA TYR A 691 -3.37 13.60 7.29
C TYR A 691 -4.07 13.67 8.64
N SER A 692 -5.01 12.76 8.87
CA SER A 692 -5.67 12.57 10.17
C SER A 692 -5.15 11.35 10.93
N SER A 693 -4.45 10.43 10.26
CA SER A 693 -3.92 9.17 10.83
C SER A 693 -2.53 8.87 10.30
N ILE A 694 -1.61 8.45 11.17
CA ILE A 694 -0.30 7.89 10.81
C ILE A 694 -0.43 6.50 10.18
N MET A 695 -1.60 5.86 10.28
CA MET A 695 -1.88 4.52 9.76
C MET A 695 -2.24 4.51 8.27
N ASP A 696 -2.04 5.62 7.56
CA ASP A 696 -2.26 5.75 6.12
C ASP A 696 -0.99 5.38 5.34
N TYR A 697 -1.13 5.04 4.05
CA TYR A 697 -0.04 5.02 3.09
C TYR A 697 -0.14 6.27 2.23
N GLY A 698 0.39 7.38 2.73
CA GLY A 698 0.41 8.62 1.97
C GLY A 698 1.24 8.50 0.69
N MET A 699 0.93 9.34 -0.31
CA MET A 699 1.69 9.45 -1.56
C MET A 699 3.17 9.82 -1.35
N ARG A 700 3.54 10.36 -0.18
CA ARG A 700 4.91 10.78 0.15
C ARG A 700 5.31 10.33 1.55
N PHE A 701 6.53 9.83 1.75
CA PHE A 701 7.09 9.51 3.07
C PHE A 701 7.05 10.70 4.07
N ASN A 702 7.00 11.94 3.56
CA ASN A 702 6.92 13.15 4.40
C ASN A 702 5.50 13.69 4.55
N SER A 703 4.46 12.95 4.12
CA SER A 703 3.08 13.38 4.33
C SER A 703 2.63 13.30 5.78
N ASP A 704 3.34 12.52 6.59
CA ASP A 704 2.93 12.05 7.92
C ASP A 704 4.10 12.09 8.95
N ILE A 705 5.05 13.02 8.77
CA ILE A 705 6.24 13.16 9.65
C ILE A 705 6.01 14.03 10.90
N HIS A 706 4.81 14.57 11.09
CA HIS A 706 4.49 15.51 12.18
C HIS A 706 3.88 14.83 13.41
N GLY A 707 3.99 13.51 13.54
CA GLY A 707 3.49 12.75 14.68
C GLY A 707 2.14 12.07 14.40
N LEU A 708 1.49 11.63 15.48
CA LEU A 708 0.15 11.06 15.41
C LEU A 708 -0.89 12.09 14.95
N GLY A 709 -1.86 11.64 14.15
CA GLY A 709 -3.01 12.44 13.77
C GLY A 709 -4.17 12.31 14.76
N LYS A 710 -5.20 13.16 14.58
CA LYS A 710 -6.36 13.19 15.49
C LYS A 710 -7.16 11.88 15.49
N TYR A 711 -7.20 11.17 14.35
CA TYR A 711 -7.83 9.86 14.26
C TYR A 711 -7.14 8.85 15.19
N ASP A 712 -5.81 8.82 15.20
CA ASP A 712 -5.05 7.85 16.00
C ASP A 712 -5.34 8.05 17.48
N GLU A 713 -5.30 9.30 17.95
CA GLU A 713 -5.64 9.64 19.32
C GLU A 713 -7.09 9.26 19.67
N ALA A 714 -8.05 9.55 18.79
CA ALA A 714 -9.45 9.20 19.00
C ALA A 714 -9.69 7.68 19.00
N ALA A 715 -8.99 6.93 18.15
CA ALA A 715 -9.04 5.48 18.09
C ALA A 715 -8.51 4.85 19.39
N ILE A 716 -7.42 5.38 19.96
CA ILE A 716 -6.89 4.95 21.26
C ILE A 716 -7.84 5.31 22.39
N ILE A 717 -8.40 6.52 22.40
CA ILE A 717 -9.41 6.94 23.40
C ILE A 717 -10.60 6.00 23.35
N PHE A 718 -11.20 5.75 22.18
CA PHE A 718 -12.36 4.88 22.06
C PHE A 718 -12.03 3.43 22.44
N GLY A 719 -10.97 2.87 21.88
CA GLY A 719 -10.59 1.48 22.08
C GLY A 719 -10.19 1.18 23.51
N TYR A 720 -9.29 1.95 24.14
CA TYR A 720 -8.77 1.67 25.47
C TYR A 720 -9.67 2.13 26.62
N SER A 721 -10.68 2.93 26.32
CA SER A 721 -11.73 3.27 27.28
C SER A 721 -12.95 2.34 27.15
N ALA A 722 -13.09 1.48 26.13
CA ALA A 722 -14.22 0.53 26.10
C ALA A 722 -14.11 -0.55 27.22
N GLY A 723 -15.22 -0.83 27.91
CA GLY A 723 -15.33 -1.87 28.95
C GLY A 723 -16.39 -1.58 30.02
N THR A 724 -16.35 -2.30 31.15
CA THR A 724 -17.34 -2.19 32.23
C THR A 724 -17.02 -1.03 33.16
N TYR A 725 -17.67 0.11 32.93
CA TYR A 725 -17.63 1.25 33.86
C TYR A 725 -18.57 1.09 35.04
N ARG A 726 -19.72 0.45 34.80
CA ARG A 726 -20.75 0.21 35.82
C ARG A 726 -21.14 -1.25 35.73
N ALA A 727 -20.92 -2.00 36.81
CA ALA A 727 -21.04 -3.46 36.89
C ALA A 727 -22.42 -4.06 36.51
N GLU A 728 -23.42 -3.23 36.19
CA GLU A 728 -24.81 -3.63 35.95
C GLU A 728 -25.21 -3.71 34.46
N LYS A 729 -24.41 -3.17 33.51
CA LYS A 729 -24.83 -3.00 32.09
C LYS A 729 -24.09 -3.84 31.04
N GLY A 730 -23.07 -4.62 31.40
CA GLY A 730 -22.21 -5.33 30.44
C GLY A 730 -21.08 -4.45 29.88
N ILE A 731 -20.47 -4.85 28.75
CA ILE A 731 -19.39 -4.10 28.09
C ILE A 731 -19.98 -2.84 27.46
N GLU A 732 -19.55 -1.66 27.92
CA GLU A 732 -19.93 -0.37 27.35
C GLU A 732 -18.89 0.11 26.32
N PRO A 733 -19.31 0.86 25.29
CA PRO A 733 -18.38 1.51 24.36
C PRO A 733 -17.53 2.57 25.05
N GLY A 734 -16.42 2.92 24.41
CA GLY A 734 -15.52 3.96 24.89
C GLY A 734 -16.05 5.39 24.72
N PHE A 735 -15.21 6.33 25.12
CA PHE A 735 -15.41 7.76 24.89
C PHE A 735 -15.17 8.11 23.42
N VAL A 736 -15.91 9.11 22.94
CA VAL A 736 -15.77 9.72 21.62
C VAL A 736 -15.62 11.22 21.78
N GLU A 737 -15.01 11.86 20.79
CA GLU A 737 -15.01 13.31 20.71
C GLU A 737 -16.35 13.82 20.17
N THR A 738 -16.77 14.95 20.71
CA THR A 738 -17.96 15.70 20.29
C THR A 738 -17.55 17.16 20.10
N PHE A 739 -18.15 17.85 19.13
CA PHE A 739 -17.91 19.28 18.96
C PHE A 739 -18.53 20.05 20.13
N THR A 740 -17.73 20.90 20.80
CA THR A 740 -18.19 21.70 21.95
C THR A 740 -19.32 22.64 21.54
N ASN A 741 -19.16 23.33 20.41
CA ASN A 741 -20.18 24.19 19.83
C ASN A 741 -20.11 24.17 18.29
N PRO A 742 -20.80 23.22 17.63
CA PRO A 742 -20.78 23.11 16.17
C PRO A 742 -21.56 24.21 15.45
N GLY A 743 -22.24 25.13 16.16
CA GLY A 743 -22.98 26.23 15.54
C GLY A 743 -23.98 25.78 14.48
N ASN A 744 -23.90 26.40 13.29
CA ASN A 744 -24.74 26.07 12.15
C ASN A 744 -24.44 24.69 11.51
N ALA A 745 -23.22 24.15 11.67
CA ALA A 745 -22.82 22.85 11.10
C ALA A 745 -23.59 21.66 11.70
N ARG A 746 -24.16 21.84 12.90
CA ARG A 746 -24.91 20.82 13.66
C ARG A 746 -25.91 20.03 12.83
N THR A 747 -26.69 20.70 11.98
CA THR A 747 -27.74 20.04 11.19
C THR A 747 -27.17 19.17 10.07
N LEU A 748 -26.03 19.58 9.50
CA LEU A 748 -25.34 18.84 8.45
C LEU A 748 -24.65 17.61 9.04
N LEU A 749 -23.82 17.83 10.07
CA LEU A 749 -23.01 16.78 10.71
C LEU A 749 -23.87 15.62 11.20
N ARG A 750 -25.00 15.90 11.86
CA ARG A 750 -25.92 14.86 12.36
C ARG A 750 -26.48 13.89 11.33
N ARG A 751 -26.44 14.22 10.04
CA ARG A 751 -26.91 13.30 8.98
C ARG A 751 -25.99 12.10 8.78
N TYR A 752 -24.73 12.23 9.17
CA TYR A 752 -23.69 11.23 8.95
C TYR A 752 -23.26 10.55 10.26
N GLU A 753 -23.98 10.81 11.37
CA GLU A 753 -23.63 10.23 12.67
C GLU A 753 -23.91 8.72 12.65
N ASP A 754 -23.01 7.92 13.21
CA ASP A 754 -23.16 6.46 13.35
C ASP A 754 -23.37 5.74 12.02
N PRO A 755 -22.37 5.79 11.12
CA PRO A 755 -22.46 5.10 9.84
C PRO A 755 -22.73 3.62 10.06
N ASP A 756 -23.74 3.09 9.36
CA ASP A 756 -24.16 1.69 9.47
C ASP A 756 -23.22 0.71 8.74
N SER A 757 -22.33 1.21 7.86
CA SER A 757 -21.36 0.41 7.08
C SER A 757 -20.30 1.30 6.41
N LEU A 758 -19.11 0.75 6.19
CA LEU A 758 -18.03 1.33 5.35
C LEU A 758 -18.45 1.53 3.88
N ALA A 759 -19.51 0.86 3.43
CA ALA A 759 -20.01 0.98 2.06
C ALA A 759 -20.85 2.26 1.82
N TYR A 760 -21.17 3.03 2.87
CA TYR A 760 -21.90 4.30 2.71
C TYR A 760 -20.92 5.46 2.61
N PRO A 761 -21.12 6.37 1.64
CA PRO A 761 -20.24 7.52 1.49
C PRO A 761 -20.28 8.40 2.74
N SER A 762 -19.09 8.77 3.19
CA SER A 762 -18.86 9.68 4.31
C SER A 762 -19.22 11.12 3.94
N LEU A 763 -19.26 11.99 4.95
CA LEU A 763 -19.59 13.41 4.78
C LEU A 763 -18.71 14.09 3.71
N LEU A 764 -17.40 13.81 3.71
CA LEU A 764 -16.45 14.46 2.79
C LEU A 764 -16.44 13.84 1.39
N GLU A 765 -17.03 12.66 1.22
CA GLU A 765 -17.25 12.06 -0.10
C GLU A 765 -18.51 12.61 -0.78
N GLU A 766 -19.48 13.06 0.01
CA GLU A 766 -20.71 13.66 -0.47
C GLU A 766 -20.63 15.19 -0.59
N MET A 767 -19.88 15.86 0.29
CA MET A 767 -19.76 17.31 0.38
C MET A 767 -18.30 17.74 0.30
N HIS A 768 -18.01 18.81 -0.40
CA HIS A 768 -16.68 19.37 -0.44
C HIS A 768 -16.27 19.89 0.95
N TYR A 769 -15.05 19.60 1.39
CA TYR A 769 -14.63 19.90 2.76
C TYR A 769 -14.72 21.40 3.11
N THR A 770 -14.44 22.31 2.17
CA THR A 770 -14.62 23.75 2.42
C THR A 770 -16.09 24.15 2.58
N SER A 771 -17.03 23.45 1.92
CA SER A 771 -18.46 23.63 2.15
C SER A 771 -18.82 23.25 3.58
N VAL A 772 -18.24 22.15 4.10
CA VAL A 772 -18.45 21.70 5.48
C VAL A 772 -17.84 22.70 6.46
N VAL A 773 -16.57 23.06 6.30
CA VAL A 773 -15.87 23.99 7.22
C VAL A 773 -16.57 25.35 7.29
N GLN A 774 -17.06 25.87 6.17
CA GLN A 774 -17.79 27.15 6.14
C GLN A 774 -19.19 27.08 6.77
N THR A 775 -19.70 25.89 7.10
CA THR A 775 -20.94 25.77 7.89
C THR A 775 -20.69 25.95 9.39
N PHE A 776 -19.44 25.85 9.86
CA PHE A 776 -19.10 26.24 11.23
C PHE A 776 -19.10 27.76 11.38
N ASP A 777 -19.42 28.25 12.58
CA ASP A 777 -19.42 29.70 12.85
C ASP A 777 -18.00 30.29 12.84
N SER A 778 -16.99 29.47 13.18
CA SER A 778 -15.55 29.78 13.10
C SER A 778 -14.70 28.50 13.03
N LEU A 779 -13.43 28.61 12.65
CA LEU A 779 -12.48 27.48 12.71
C LEU A 779 -12.27 26.97 14.14
N ASP A 780 -12.31 27.86 15.14
CA ASP A 780 -12.21 27.47 16.55
C ASP A 780 -13.37 26.54 16.94
N ASN A 781 -14.58 26.78 16.43
CA ASN A 781 -15.74 25.90 16.66
C ASN A 781 -15.57 24.48 16.08
N MET A 782 -14.76 24.33 15.03
CA MET A 782 -14.41 23.03 14.45
C MET A 782 -13.29 22.32 15.25
N ARG A 783 -12.36 23.10 15.81
CA ARG A 783 -11.22 22.58 16.59
C ARG A 783 -11.60 22.21 18.03
N GLU A 784 -12.53 22.92 18.64
CA GLU A 784 -12.95 22.71 20.01
C GLU A 784 -13.75 21.40 20.17
N ARG A 785 -13.14 20.43 20.86
CA ARG A 785 -13.69 19.10 21.08
C ARG A 785 -13.82 18.79 22.57
N THR A 786 -14.85 18.05 22.93
CA THR A 786 -15.09 17.52 24.28
C THR A 786 -15.33 16.02 24.23
N LEU A 787 -14.83 15.30 25.23
CA LEU A 787 -15.04 13.86 25.34
C LEU A 787 -16.38 13.56 26.01
N MET A 788 -17.10 12.60 25.42
CA MET A 788 -18.36 12.09 25.96
C MET A 788 -18.46 10.60 25.72
N LYS A 789 -19.17 9.87 26.59
CA LYS A 789 -19.42 8.45 26.37
C LYS A 789 -20.27 8.25 25.12
N TYR A 790 -19.88 7.30 24.27
CA TYR A 790 -20.57 7.07 23.01
C TYR A 790 -22.06 6.75 23.20
N ASP A 791 -22.43 5.92 24.18
CA ASP A 791 -23.83 5.63 24.47
C ASP A 791 -24.63 6.86 24.91
N GLU A 792 -24.02 7.78 25.67
CA GLU A 792 -24.69 9.01 26.09
C GLU A 792 -24.93 9.96 24.89
N VAL A 793 -23.99 9.99 23.94
CA VAL A 793 -24.18 10.71 22.66
C VAL A 793 -25.36 10.08 21.91
N LYS A 794 -25.42 8.75 21.79
CA LYS A 794 -26.52 8.04 21.13
C LYS A 794 -27.87 8.27 21.81
N GLU A 795 -27.93 8.21 23.14
CA GLU A 795 -29.15 8.45 23.91
C GLU A 795 -29.66 9.89 23.76
N ALA A 796 -28.76 10.86 23.60
CA ALA A 796 -29.12 12.26 23.38
C ALA A 796 -29.65 12.54 21.96
N ARG A 797 -29.44 11.63 20.99
CA ARG A 797 -29.88 11.82 19.60
C ARG A 797 -31.40 12.01 19.52
N GLY A 798 -31.80 13.20 19.10
CA GLY A 798 -33.20 13.60 18.98
C GLY A 798 -33.51 14.94 19.67
N ALA A 799 -32.70 15.37 20.63
CA ALA A 799 -32.78 16.72 21.18
C ALA A 799 -32.12 17.73 20.22
N SER A 800 -32.68 18.94 20.12
CA SER A 800 -32.15 20.00 19.22
C SER A 800 -30.73 20.45 19.61
N ASP A 801 -30.41 20.39 20.89
CA ASP A 801 -29.14 20.79 21.50
C ASP A 801 -28.21 19.60 21.80
N ALA A 802 -28.61 18.36 21.47
CA ALA A 802 -27.78 17.16 21.69
C ALA A 802 -26.33 17.33 21.17
N PRO A 803 -25.33 16.79 21.87
CA PRO A 803 -23.95 16.77 21.39
C PRO A 803 -23.87 16.21 19.97
N VAL A 804 -22.96 16.76 19.18
CA VAL A 804 -22.67 16.26 17.82
C VAL A 804 -21.34 15.57 17.87
N GLU A 805 -21.32 14.31 17.46
CA GLU A 805 -20.09 13.53 17.41
C GLU A 805 -19.09 14.14 16.41
N VAL A 806 -17.80 14.02 16.68
CA VAL A 806 -16.76 14.26 15.66
C VAL A 806 -16.66 13.01 14.80
N HIS A 807 -16.83 13.19 13.49
CA HIS A 807 -16.81 12.07 12.57
C HIS A 807 -15.39 11.88 12.07
N TYR A 808 -14.90 10.66 12.24
CA TYR A 808 -13.61 10.21 11.76
C TYR A 808 -13.83 9.29 10.57
N MET A 809 -13.09 9.51 9.48
CA MET A 809 -13.14 8.63 8.33
C MET A 809 -12.22 7.42 8.56
N PHE A 810 -12.66 6.25 8.15
CA PHE A 810 -11.94 4.99 8.32
C PHE A 810 -12.09 4.08 7.11
N CYS A 811 -10.96 3.61 6.57
CA CYS A 811 -10.95 2.56 5.56
C CYS A 811 -9.73 1.63 5.71
N SER A 812 -9.95 0.31 5.67
CA SER A 812 -8.90 -0.70 5.83
C SER A 812 -8.54 -1.42 4.53
N ASP A 813 -7.53 -2.28 4.60
CA ASP A 813 -6.96 -3.08 3.51
C ASP A 813 -7.96 -3.93 2.70
N GLU A 814 -9.11 -4.24 3.28
CA GLU A 814 -10.19 -4.96 2.60
C GLU A 814 -11.00 -4.07 1.65
N TRP A 815 -10.85 -2.75 1.73
CA TRP A 815 -11.63 -1.76 0.99
C TRP A 815 -10.76 -0.79 0.17
N ALA A 816 -9.43 -0.96 0.18
CA ALA A 816 -8.48 -0.17 -0.60
C ALA A 816 -8.91 -0.07 -2.07
N GLY A 817 -8.95 1.15 -2.61
CA GLY A 817 -9.35 1.44 -3.99
C GLY A 817 -10.86 1.43 -4.26
N ALA A 818 -11.72 1.08 -3.30
CA ALA A 818 -13.18 1.04 -3.51
C ALA A 818 -13.81 2.43 -3.64
N LEU A 819 -13.17 3.44 -3.04
CA LEU A 819 -13.60 4.83 -2.99
C LEU A 819 -12.36 5.72 -3.22
N VAL A 820 -12.55 6.92 -3.78
CA VAL A 820 -11.45 7.90 -3.97
C VAL A 820 -10.79 8.25 -2.65
N SER A 821 -11.56 8.28 -1.57
CA SER A 821 -11.04 8.58 -0.24
C SER A 821 -10.27 7.41 0.39
N CYS A 822 -10.28 6.22 -0.21
CA CYS A 822 -9.60 5.01 0.29
C CYS A 822 -8.58 4.48 -0.72
N ASP A 823 -8.11 5.34 -1.61
CA ASP A 823 -6.96 5.01 -2.45
C ASP A 823 -5.71 4.95 -1.58
N VAL A 824 -4.78 4.05 -1.93
CA VAL A 824 -3.45 4.04 -1.31
C VAL A 824 -2.52 4.93 -2.12
N TRP A 825 -1.46 5.43 -1.48
CA TRP A 825 -0.46 6.31 -2.10
C TRP A 825 -1.09 7.58 -2.68
N ASP A 826 -2.13 8.09 -2.04
CA ASP A 826 -2.80 9.33 -2.41
C ASP A 826 -2.48 10.46 -1.41
N SER A 827 -2.88 11.68 -1.76
CA SER A 827 -2.74 12.84 -0.90
C SER A 827 -3.66 13.95 -1.40
N GLY A 828 -4.48 14.51 -0.51
CA GLY A 828 -5.31 15.67 -0.83
C GLY A 828 -6.65 15.65 -0.10
N ALA A 829 -7.17 16.83 0.21
CA ALA A 829 -8.44 16.97 0.94
C ALA A 829 -9.69 16.77 0.05
N ASP A 830 -9.49 16.66 -1.27
CA ASP A 830 -10.54 16.51 -2.27
C ASP A 830 -9.99 15.83 -3.54
N PRO A 831 -10.86 15.38 -4.47
CA PRO A 831 -10.45 14.63 -5.66
C PRO A 831 -9.56 15.43 -6.61
N PHE A 832 -9.67 16.76 -6.64
CA PHE A 832 -8.86 17.62 -7.49
C PHE A 832 -7.46 17.81 -6.92
N GLU A 833 -7.33 18.01 -5.61
CA GLU A 833 -6.03 17.99 -4.92
C GLU A 833 -5.31 16.65 -5.15
N ILE A 834 -6.01 15.51 -5.05
CA ILE A 834 -5.46 14.17 -5.36
C ILE A 834 -4.91 14.11 -6.79
N VAL A 835 -5.72 14.46 -7.80
CA VAL A 835 -5.27 14.41 -9.21
C VAL A 835 -4.09 15.35 -9.47
N ARG A 836 -4.10 16.57 -8.91
CA ARG A 836 -2.97 17.50 -9.06
C ARG A 836 -1.70 16.94 -8.42
N ASN A 837 -1.83 16.31 -7.27
CA ASN A 837 -0.73 15.67 -6.56
C ASN A 837 -0.17 14.47 -7.35
N VAL A 838 -1.04 13.62 -7.92
CA VAL A 838 -0.64 12.51 -8.80
C VAL A 838 0.07 13.03 -10.06
N ASN A 839 -0.52 14.00 -10.78
CA ASN A 839 0.05 14.59 -11.99
C ASN A 839 1.43 15.21 -11.72
N THR A 840 1.53 15.98 -10.64
CA THR A 840 2.78 16.65 -10.25
C THR A 840 3.85 15.63 -9.86
N THR A 841 3.47 14.57 -9.15
CA THR A 841 4.40 13.54 -8.71
C THR A 841 4.89 12.72 -9.90
N TYR A 842 4.01 12.26 -10.79
CA TYR A 842 4.44 11.59 -12.02
C TYR A 842 5.46 12.43 -12.81
N ARG A 843 5.17 13.71 -13.07
CA ARG A 843 6.06 14.62 -13.83
C ARG A 843 7.41 14.83 -13.13
N ASN A 844 7.39 15.07 -11.82
CA ASN A 844 8.62 15.37 -11.06
C ASN A 844 9.50 14.15 -10.82
N TYR A 845 8.90 12.97 -10.66
CA TYR A 845 9.59 11.72 -10.32
C TYR A 845 9.85 10.82 -11.53
N TYR A 846 9.40 11.19 -12.73
CA TYR A 846 9.73 10.50 -13.98
C TYR A 846 11.22 10.12 -14.09
N PRO A 847 12.19 11.03 -13.85
CA PRO A 847 13.61 10.71 -14.03
C PRO A 847 14.13 9.73 -12.97
N LEU A 848 13.40 9.61 -11.86
CA LEU A 848 13.77 8.75 -10.75
C LEU A 848 13.26 7.31 -10.97
N HIS A 849 12.21 7.16 -11.76
CA HIS A 849 11.65 5.88 -12.14
C HIS A 849 12.22 5.30 -13.42
N HIS A 850 12.60 6.14 -14.38
CA HIS A 850 12.97 5.68 -15.72
C HIS A 850 14.48 5.46 -15.86
N TYR A 851 15.31 6.21 -15.13
CA TYR A 851 16.77 6.04 -15.18
C TYR A 851 17.29 5.11 -14.08
N ARG A 852 18.24 4.26 -14.46
CA ARG A 852 18.81 3.21 -13.59
C ARG A 852 19.50 3.76 -12.35
N ARG A 853 20.31 4.81 -12.51
CA ARG A 853 21.03 5.48 -11.40
C ARG A 853 21.82 4.51 -10.52
N ASP A 854 22.61 3.66 -11.18
CA ASP A 854 23.40 2.60 -10.55
C ASP A 854 22.63 1.53 -9.74
N ARG A 855 21.29 1.50 -9.83
CA ARG A 855 20.49 0.42 -9.23
C ARG A 855 20.89 -0.94 -9.85
N PRO A 856 21.09 -2.00 -9.05
CA PRO A 856 21.45 -3.31 -9.58
C PRO A 856 20.30 -3.95 -10.37
N PHE A 857 19.05 -3.70 -9.96
CA PHE A 857 17.83 -4.20 -10.57
C PHE A 857 16.97 -3.02 -11.02
N HIS A 858 16.82 -2.86 -12.33
CA HIS A 858 16.03 -1.79 -12.95
C HIS A 858 15.44 -2.31 -14.25
N TRP A 859 14.21 -2.80 -14.18
CA TRP A 859 13.56 -3.51 -15.28
C TRP A 859 12.33 -2.74 -15.76
N SER A 860 12.12 -2.76 -17.07
CA SER A 860 11.03 -2.03 -17.70
C SER A 860 9.63 -2.51 -17.28
N GLU A 861 9.48 -3.80 -16.97
CA GLU A 861 8.22 -4.34 -16.42
C GLU A 861 7.87 -3.77 -15.03
N ASP A 862 8.87 -3.52 -14.19
CA ASP A 862 8.66 -3.00 -12.83
C ASP A 862 8.28 -1.51 -12.88
N VAL A 863 8.85 -0.77 -13.84
CA VAL A 863 8.43 0.61 -14.15
C VAL A 863 7.00 0.63 -14.65
N PHE A 864 6.65 -0.19 -15.66
CA PHE A 864 5.28 -0.32 -16.16
C PHE A 864 4.25 -0.57 -15.04
N ALA A 865 4.53 -1.55 -14.19
CA ALA A 865 3.63 -1.92 -13.11
C ALA A 865 3.50 -0.80 -12.07
N SER A 866 4.62 -0.15 -11.74
CA SER A 866 4.63 1.02 -10.84
C SER A 866 3.83 2.18 -11.43
N MET A 867 3.99 2.50 -12.72
CA MET A 867 3.28 3.59 -13.37
C MET A 867 1.76 3.39 -13.35
N TYR A 868 1.32 2.18 -13.67
CA TYR A 868 -0.11 1.85 -13.60
C TYR A 868 -0.64 1.89 -12.16
N MET A 869 0.00 1.19 -11.22
CA MET A 869 -0.55 0.98 -9.87
C MET A 869 -0.46 2.21 -8.97
N ARG A 870 0.57 3.06 -9.12
CA ARG A 870 0.78 4.23 -8.25
C ARG A 870 0.17 5.52 -8.77
N TYR A 871 0.09 5.66 -10.09
CA TYR A 871 -0.30 6.92 -10.70
C TYR A 871 -1.60 6.78 -11.50
N PHE A 872 -1.64 5.89 -12.50
CA PHE A 872 -2.74 5.91 -13.48
C PHE A 872 -4.02 5.20 -13.01
N SER A 873 -3.94 4.26 -12.07
CA SER A 873 -5.09 3.63 -11.42
C SER A 873 -5.93 4.66 -10.65
N ALA A 874 -5.30 5.51 -9.84
CA ALA A 874 -5.96 6.57 -9.08
C ALA A 874 -6.70 7.57 -10.00
N LEU A 875 -6.09 7.95 -11.13
CA LEU A 875 -6.72 8.81 -12.13
C LEU A 875 -8.01 8.19 -12.69
N THR A 876 -7.99 6.88 -12.95
CA THR A 876 -9.16 6.11 -13.39
C THR A 876 -10.21 6.02 -12.29
N ASN A 877 -9.78 5.78 -11.04
CA ASN A 877 -10.69 5.65 -9.90
C ASN A 877 -11.46 6.94 -9.63
N VAL A 878 -10.79 8.11 -9.72
CA VAL A 878 -11.42 9.44 -9.59
C VAL A 878 -12.49 9.65 -10.66
N TYR A 879 -12.20 9.31 -11.92
CA TYR A 879 -13.19 9.43 -12.99
C TYR A 879 -14.42 8.53 -12.76
N GLN A 880 -14.19 7.25 -12.45
CA GLN A 880 -15.27 6.30 -12.22
C GLN A 880 -16.14 6.72 -11.03
N ASN A 881 -15.53 7.17 -9.93
CA ASN A 881 -16.24 7.66 -8.75
C ASN A 881 -16.95 8.98 -8.96
N TRP A 882 -16.40 9.89 -9.78
CA TRP A 882 -17.12 11.10 -10.21
C TRP A 882 -18.41 10.74 -10.92
N VAL A 883 -18.34 9.81 -11.89
CA VAL A 883 -19.52 9.38 -12.64
C VAL A 883 -20.57 8.83 -11.67
N PHE A 884 -20.21 7.98 -10.72
CA PHE A 884 -21.13 7.52 -9.67
C PHE A 884 -21.68 8.64 -8.80
N SER A 885 -20.82 9.56 -8.33
CA SER A 885 -21.21 10.71 -7.50
C SER A 885 -22.24 11.59 -8.22
N TYR A 886 -22.04 11.83 -9.53
CA TYR A 886 -22.99 12.56 -10.36
C TYR A 886 -24.40 11.92 -10.43
N PHE A 887 -24.48 10.59 -10.23
CA PHE A 887 -25.75 9.85 -10.22
C PHE A 887 -26.38 9.70 -8.83
N TYR A 888 -25.56 9.47 -7.81
CA TYR A 888 -26.01 9.04 -6.47
C TYR A 888 -25.59 9.95 -5.33
N GLY A 889 -24.64 10.87 -5.55
CA GLY A 889 -24.13 11.81 -4.55
C GLY A 889 -25.07 12.98 -4.28
N THR A 890 -24.62 13.91 -3.43
CA THR A 890 -25.40 15.10 -3.04
C THR A 890 -25.23 16.25 -4.02
N ASP A 891 -26.14 17.24 -3.97
CA ASP A 891 -26.13 18.41 -4.85
C ASP A 891 -25.10 19.50 -4.41
N ASP A 892 -23.93 19.12 -3.85
CA ASP A 892 -22.87 20.11 -3.53
C ASP A 892 -22.18 20.59 -4.82
N VAL A 893 -22.50 21.82 -5.21
CA VAL A 893 -21.97 22.49 -6.40
C VAL A 893 -20.44 22.58 -6.40
N ARG A 894 -19.78 22.70 -5.24
CA ARG A 894 -18.31 22.74 -5.20
C ARG A 894 -17.72 21.39 -5.55
N MET A 895 -18.24 20.33 -4.92
CA MET A 895 -17.81 18.96 -5.14
C MET A 895 -17.96 18.57 -6.61
N ASP A 896 -19.11 18.92 -7.21
CA ASP A 896 -19.38 18.70 -8.64
C ASP A 896 -18.34 19.36 -9.57
N ASN A 897 -17.94 20.60 -9.27
CA ASN A 897 -16.94 21.31 -10.07
C ASN A 897 -15.54 20.72 -9.87
N TYR A 898 -15.15 20.42 -8.62
CA TYR A 898 -13.84 19.82 -8.35
C TYR A 898 -13.68 18.44 -8.96
N TYR A 899 -14.72 17.59 -8.92
CA TYR A 899 -14.67 16.33 -9.64
C TYR A 899 -14.57 16.52 -11.16
N LEU A 900 -15.26 17.52 -11.74
CA LEU A 900 -15.14 17.81 -13.17
C LEU A 900 -13.71 18.26 -13.52
N PHE A 901 -13.11 19.13 -12.70
CA PHE A 901 -11.72 19.57 -12.87
C PHE A 901 -10.78 18.37 -12.76
N ALA A 902 -10.94 17.55 -11.71
CA ALA A 902 -10.15 16.35 -11.46
C ALA A 902 -10.24 15.34 -12.62
N ALA A 903 -11.45 14.95 -13.03
CA ALA A 903 -11.65 13.99 -14.11
C ALA A 903 -11.08 14.49 -15.46
N THR A 904 -11.20 15.78 -15.74
CA THR A 904 -10.69 16.37 -16.98
C THR A 904 -9.18 16.54 -16.95
N ALA A 905 -8.59 16.93 -15.82
CA ALA A 905 -7.15 16.99 -15.61
C ALA A 905 -6.50 15.60 -15.65
N ALA A 906 -7.15 14.59 -15.05
CA ALA A 906 -6.75 13.19 -15.10
C ALA A 906 -6.71 12.66 -16.54
N PHE A 907 -7.78 12.93 -17.32
CA PHE A 907 -7.81 12.57 -18.74
C PHE A 907 -6.67 13.23 -19.53
N ASN A 908 -6.48 14.54 -19.35
CA ASN A 908 -5.42 15.27 -20.05
C ASN A 908 -4.02 14.77 -19.64
N GLN A 909 -3.81 14.35 -18.39
CA GLN A 909 -2.53 13.75 -17.99
C GLN A 909 -2.26 12.44 -18.73
N LEU A 910 -3.25 11.54 -18.82
CA LEU A 910 -3.10 10.29 -19.56
C LEU A 910 -2.92 10.54 -21.06
N ALA A 911 -3.60 11.55 -21.61
CA ALA A 911 -3.42 11.99 -22.99
C ALA A 911 -2.02 12.58 -23.23
N ASP A 912 -1.50 13.40 -22.33
CA ASP A 912 -0.15 13.95 -22.39
C ASP A 912 0.89 12.81 -22.40
N VAL A 913 0.67 11.74 -21.65
CA VAL A 913 1.53 10.54 -21.69
C VAL A 913 1.45 9.84 -23.05
N MET A 914 0.25 9.64 -23.62
CA MET A 914 0.08 8.94 -24.89
C MET A 914 0.61 9.71 -26.10
N MET A 915 0.58 11.05 -26.05
CA MET A 915 0.98 11.92 -27.16
C MET A 915 2.44 12.40 -27.09
N MET A 916 3.20 11.92 -26.10
CA MET A 916 4.57 12.38 -25.86
C MET A 916 5.44 12.14 -27.11
N PRO A 917 6.06 13.18 -27.69
CA PRO A 917 6.90 13.00 -28.87
C PRO A 917 8.24 12.34 -28.53
N GLN A 918 8.84 11.70 -29.52
CA GLN A 918 10.18 11.14 -29.38
C GLN A 918 11.25 12.23 -29.26
N MET A 919 12.32 11.95 -28.54
CA MET A 919 13.49 12.83 -28.56
C MET A 919 14.23 12.73 -29.89
N GLY A 920 14.90 13.81 -30.30
CA GLY A 920 15.76 13.81 -31.48
C GLY A 920 15.70 15.08 -32.32
N GLY A 921 16.27 14.99 -33.52
CA GLY A 921 16.27 16.02 -34.54
C GLY A 921 15.05 15.93 -35.45
N TYR A 922 14.38 17.06 -35.64
CA TYR A 922 13.17 17.20 -36.46
C TYR A 922 13.40 18.15 -37.63
N GLU A 923 12.82 17.80 -38.77
CA GLU A 923 12.73 18.64 -39.96
C GLU A 923 11.26 18.85 -40.34
N GLN A 924 10.95 20.02 -40.91
CA GLN A 924 9.58 20.37 -41.28
C GLN A 924 9.27 19.89 -42.70
N ASP A 925 8.16 19.17 -42.87
CA ASP A 925 7.67 18.73 -44.18
C ASP A 925 6.96 19.85 -44.97
N GLU A 926 6.55 19.56 -46.21
CA GLU A 926 5.87 20.54 -47.08
C GLU A 926 4.52 21.03 -46.53
N GLU A 927 3.94 20.31 -45.57
CA GLU A 927 2.65 20.58 -44.94
C GLU A 927 2.81 21.33 -43.61
N GLY A 928 4.05 21.53 -43.18
CA GLY A 928 4.38 22.24 -41.95
C GLY A 928 4.43 21.35 -40.72
N VAL A 929 4.40 20.02 -40.86
CA VAL A 929 4.54 19.07 -39.74
C VAL A 929 6.02 18.83 -39.46
N TRP A 930 6.42 18.87 -38.20
CA TRP A 930 7.75 18.47 -37.76
C TRP A 930 7.85 16.95 -37.71
N ARG A 931 8.68 16.36 -38.58
CA ARG A 931 8.94 14.92 -38.65
C ARG A 931 10.29 14.60 -38.04
N LEU A 932 10.34 13.51 -37.27
CA LEU A 932 11.59 13.00 -36.72
C LEU A 932 12.48 12.49 -37.87
N VAL A 933 13.70 13.02 -37.98
CA VAL A 933 14.68 12.59 -39.00
C VAL A 933 15.86 11.87 -38.38
N ASP A 934 16.16 12.13 -37.12
CA ASP A 934 17.25 11.51 -36.37
C ASP A 934 16.86 11.38 -34.89
N TYR A 935 17.19 10.24 -34.28
CA TYR A 935 16.98 9.99 -32.86
C TYR A 935 18.01 10.73 -31.98
N ALA A 936 19.07 11.29 -32.58
CA ALA A 936 20.03 12.15 -31.91
C ALA A 936 19.72 13.63 -32.12
N THR A 937 19.98 14.45 -31.09
CA THR A 937 19.94 15.90 -31.21
C THR A 937 21.26 16.44 -31.77
N ASP A 938 21.19 17.37 -32.73
CA ASP A 938 22.35 18.06 -33.31
C ASP A 938 21.96 19.53 -33.62
N PRO A 939 22.82 20.52 -33.32
CA PRO A 939 22.61 21.90 -33.72
C PRO A 939 22.34 22.15 -35.22
N SER A 940 22.56 21.17 -36.10
CA SER A 940 22.23 21.25 -37.53
C SER A 940 20.75 21.07 -37.84
N TYR A 941 19.96 20.45 -36.96
CA TYR A 941 18.52 20.25 -37.18
C TYR A 941 17.72 21.53 -36.89
N ASP A 942 16.62 21.68 -37.63
CA ASP A 942 15.77 22.88 -37.55
C ASP A 942 14.99 22.95 -36.23
N LEU A 943 14.62 21.79 -35.67
CA LEU A 943 14.06 21.65 -34.33
C LEU A 943 14.77 20.48 -33.62
N ASN A 944 15.19 20.71 -32.38
CA ASN A 944 15.72 19.65 -31.52
C ASN A 944 14.75 19.47 -30.35
N VAL A 945 14.18 18.27 -30.23
CA VAL A 945 13.40 17.87 -29.07
C VAL A 945 14.35 17.18 -28.11
N ASP A 946 14.71 17.88 -27.05
CA ASP A 946 15.54 17.32 -26.00
C ASP A 946 14.71 16.44 -25.05
N TYR A 947 15.41 15.72 -24.20
CA TYR A 947 14.83 14.87 -23.18
C TYR A 947 13.93 15.62 -22.17
N ALA A 948 14.00 16.95 -22.06
CA ALA A 948 13.09 17.70 -21.20
C ALA A 948 11.75 18.02 -21.90
N GLN A 949 11.65 17.78 -23.21
CA GLN A 949 10.48 18.07 -24.05
C GLN A 949 9.90 16.85 -24.77
N GLY A 950 10.69 15.79 -24.96
CA GLY A 950 10.27 14.49 -25.49
C GLY A 950 10.82 13.34 -24.65
N ARG A 951 10.54 12.11 -25.06
CA ARG A 951 11.02 10.89 -24.37
C ARG A 951 11.52 9.85 -25.36
N ASN A 952 12.49 9.05 -24.95
CA ASN A 952 12.88 7.87 -25.70
C ASN A 952 11.72 6.87 -25.71
N LEU A 953 11.32 6.38 -26.89
CA LEU A 953 10.24 5.41 -26.99
C LEU A 953 10.67 4.04 -26.46
N TYR A 954 11.86 3.57 -26.86
CA TYR A 954 12.37 2.25 -26.52
C TYR A 954 13.40 2.29 -25.39
N THR A 955 13.57 1.17 -24.70
CA THR A 955 14.52 1.06 -23.59
C THR A 955 15.94 1.10 -24.12
N GLU A 956 16.76 1.96 -23.53
CA GLU A 956 18.18 2.05 -23.83
C GLU A 956 18.98 1.08 -22.95
N TYR A 957 19.94 0.41 -23.60
CA TYR A 957 20.82 -0.57 -22.98
C TYR A 957 22.29 -0.21 -23.24
N GLU A 958 23.14 -0.48 -22.26
CA GLU A 958 24.59 -0.33 -22.41
C GLU A 958 25.18 -1.49 -23.21
N TYR A 959 25.05 -1.46 -24.54
CA TYR A 959 25.58 -2.51 -25.42
C TYR A 959 27.10 -2.73 -25.27
N GLU A 960 27.85 -1.69 -24.90
CA GLU A 960 29.30 -1.76 -24.70
C GLU A 960 29.72 -2.55 -23.44
N SER A 961 28.80 -2.75 -22.49
CA SER A 961 29.04 -3.52 -21.26
C SER A 961 29.27 -5.03 -21.53
N GLY A 962 28.97 -5.49 -22.75
CA GLY A 962 29.31 -6.82 -23.24
C GLY A 962 28.14 -7.81 -23.19
N TYR A 963 28.40 -9.03 -22.72
CA TYR A 963 27.48 -10.17 -22.91
C TYR A 963 26.12 -10.01 -22.20
N TYR A 964 26.07 -9.29 -21.08
CA TYR A 964 24.87 -9.07 -20.25
C TYR A 964 24.32 -7.64 -20.43
N TYR A 965 24.41 -7.08 -21.64
CA TYR A 965 23.93 -5.71 -21.89
C TYR A 965 22.45 -5.51 -21.57
N PHE A 966 21.63 -6.56 -21.70
CA PHE A 966 20.19 -6.51 -21.40
C PHE A 966 19.89 -6.32 -19.90
N ASP A 967 20.83 -6.67 -19.02
CA ASP A 967 20.75 -6.38 -17.57
C ASP A 967 21.24 -4.95 -17.26
N ARG A 968 21.78 -4.26 -18.27
CA ARG A 968 22.35 -2.92 -18.21
C ARG A 968 21.45 -1.90 -18.91
N VAL A 969 20.19 -1.81 -18.43
CA VAL A 969 19.28 -0.73 -18.80
C VAL A 969 19.86 0.59 -18.29
N SER A 970 19.99 1.60 -19.15
CA SER A 970 20.31 2.99 -18.78
C SER A 970 19.03 3.78 -18.51
N GLU A 971 18.10 3.72 -19.46
CA GLU A 971 16.78 4.37 -19.45
C GLU A 971 15.70 3.37 -19.88
N VAL A 972 14.60 3.30 -19.13
CA VAL A 972 13.39 2.58 -19.55
C VAL A 972 12.59 3.44 -20.51
N GLY A 973 12.24 2.88 -21.67
CA GLY A 973 11.52 3.61 -22.71
C GLY A 973 10.08 3.94 -22.34
N HIS A 974 9.61 5.09 -22.84
CA HIS A 974 8.26 5.63 -22.67
C HIS A 974 7.16 4.74 -23.29
N PHE A 975 7.52 3.74 -24.09
CA PHE A 975 6.60 2.71 -24.57
C PHE A 975 5.82 2.04 -23.43
N TRP A 976 6.46 1.82 -22.28
CA TRP A 976 5.81 1.19 -21.12
C TRP A 976 4.76 2.12 -20.48
N ASP A 977 5.03 3.42 -20.43
CA ASP A 977 4.11 4.43 -19.92
C ASP A 977 2.92 4.60 -20.85
N PHE A 978 3.17 4.58 -22.16
CA PHE A 978 2.13 4.52 -23.19
C PHE A 978 1.19 3.32 -22.98
N LEU A 979 1.75 2.12 -22.75
CA LEU A 979 0.94 0.92 -22.48
C LEU A 979 0.12 1.08 -21.19
N ALA A 980 0.74 1.56 -20.11
CA ALA A 980 0.06 1.76 -18.83
C ALA A 980 -1.09 2.79 -18.95
N ALA A 981 -0.86 3.92 -19.64
CA ALA A 981 -1.88 4.93 -19.89
C ALA A 981 -3.00 4.42 -20.80
N SER A 982 -2.66 3.64 -21.83
CA SER A 982 -3.64 2.98 -22.71
C SER A 982 -4.55 2.05 -21.91
N PHE A 983 -4.01 1.33 -20.92
CA PHE A 983 -4.80 0.42 -20.08
C PHE A 983 -5.68 1.18 -19.10
N ALA A 984 -5.19 2.27 -18.50
CA ALA A 984 -5.99 3.14 -17.65
C ALA A 984 -7.18 3.77 -18.42
N LEU A 985 -6.95 4.23 -19.65
CA LEU A 985 -8.00 4.83 -20.50
C LEU A 985 -9.00 3.82 -21.06
N THR A 986 -8.64 2.54 -21.11
CA THR A 986 -9.50 1.46 -21.59
C THR A 986 -10.09 0.63 -20.46
N ASP A 987 -9.72 0.90 -19.21
CA ASP A 987 -10.34 0.31 -18.04
C ASP A 987 -11.77 0.84 -17.87
N TYR A 988 -12.71 -0.10 -17.94
CA TYR A 988 -14.14 0.18 -17.86
C TYR A 988 -14.78 -0.50 -16.64
N GLU A 989 -14.06 -1.35 -15.92
CA GLU A 989 -14.62 -2.14 -14.81
C GLU A 989 -14.45 -1.39 -13.49
N THR A 990 -15.51 -1.37 -12.67
CA THR A 990 -15.48 -0.73 -11.35
C THR A 990 -16.24 -1.55 -10.30
N THR A 991 -15.63 -1.70 -9.12
CA THR A 991 -16.08 -2.55 -8.00
C THR A 991 -16.34 -1.71 -6.74
N ARG A 992 -17.28 -0.76 -6.82
CA ARG A 992 -17.59 0.15 -5.70
C ARG A 992 -18.32 -0.52 -4.50
N LEU A 993 -18.90 -1.72 -4.67
CA LEU A 993 -19.82 -2.32 -3.69
C LEU A 993 -19.44 -3.74 -3.22
N GLY A 994 -18.26 -4.26 -3.59
CA GLY A 994 -17.82 -5.59 -3.21
C GLY A 994 -16.38 -5.84 -3.62
N VAL A 995 -15.59 -6.43 -2.72
CA VAL A 995 -14.14 -6.71 -2.90
C VAL A 995 -13.89 -8.22 -3.05
N ASP A 996 -14.93 -8.98 -3.39
CA ASP A 996 -14.79 -10.42 -3.69
C ASP A 996 -14.76 -10.65 -5.20
N ASP A 997 -13.54 -10.64 -5.75
CA ASP A 997 -13.18 -10.89 -7.15
C ASP A 997 -13.71 -12.24 -7.69
N SER A 998 -14.15 -13.14 -6.81
CA SER A 998 -14.61 -14.47 -7.17
C SER A 998 -16.13 -14.61 -7.30
N ALA A 999 -16.92 -13.62 -6.84
CA ALA A 999 -18.38 -13.78 -6.72
C ALA A 999 -19.24 -12.53 -7.01
N ASP A 1000 -18.70 -11.44 -7.57
CA ASP A 1000 -19.46 -10.17 -7.62
C ASP A 1000 -20.53 -10.10 -8.74
N GLU A 1001 -21.80 -9.93 -8.32
CA GLU A 1001 -22.99 -9.62 -9.15
C GLU A 1001 -23.19 -8.10 -9.37
N LEU A 1002 -22.28 -7.24 -8.86
CA LEU A 1002 -22.44 -5.77 -8.80
C LEU A 1002 -21.34 -4.93 -9.48
N THR A 1003 -20.51 -5.50 -10.36
CA THR A 1003 -19.56 -4.71 -11.17
C THR A 1003 -20.29 -3.82 -12.18
N TYR A 1004 -19.91 -2.55 -12.29
CA TYR A 1004 -20.48 -1.62 -13.30
C TYR A 1004 -19.49 -1.37 -14.44
N SER A 1005 -20.02 -0.98 -15.61
CA SER A 1005 -19.22 -0.56 -16.77
C SER A 1005 -19.20 0.97 -16.86
N ILE A 1006 -18.07 1.60 -16.55
CA ILE A 1006 -17.85 3.05 -16.66
C ILE A 1006 -16.56 3.32 -17.48
N PRO A 1007 -16.62 3.22 -18.81
CA PRO A 1007 -15.47 3.53 -19.66
C PRO A 1007 -15.26 5.05 -19.79
N TRP A 1008 -14.01 5.51 -19.93
CA TRP A 1008 -13.70 6.91 -20.24
C TRP A 1008 -14.43 7.44 -21.49
N TYR A 1009 -14.65 6.57 -22.48
CA TYR A 1009 -15.38 6.85 -23.71
C TYR A 1009 -16.82 7.33 -23.50
N LEU A 1010 -17.38 7.10 -22.30
CA LEU A 1010 -18.70 7.58 -21.92
C LEU A 1010 -18.79 9.13 -21.92
N PHE A 1011 -17.74 9.79 -21.43
CA PHE A 1011 -17.68 11.25 -21.32
C PHE A 1011 -16.73 11.88 -22.35
N PHE A 1012 -15.58 11.26 -22.60
CA PHE A 1012 -14.51 11.76 -23.48
C PHE A 1012 -14.56 11.14 -24.89
N GLU A 1013 -15.77 10.92 -25.42
CA GLU A 1013 -15.95 10.23 -26.70
C GLU A 1013 -15.16 10.90 -27.84
N PHE A 1014 -15.24 12.22 -27.96
CA PHE A 1014 -14.62 12.97 -29.06
C PHE A 1014 -13.10 12.96 -28.90
N GLU A 1015 -12.63 13.25 -27.69
CA GLU A 1015 -11.20 13.36 -27.41
C GLU A 1015 -10.48 12.02 -27.53
N LEU A 1016 -11.07 10.93 -27.03
CA LEU A 1016 -10.53 9.59 -27.21
C LEU A 1016 -10.57 9.17 -28.68
N THR A 1017 -11.60 9.55 -29.42
CA THR A 1017 -11.70 9.25 -30.84
C THR A 1017 -10.58 9.96 -31.61
N ASP A 1018 -10.38 11.26 -31.38
CA ASP A 1018 -9.34 12.04 -32.05
C ASP A 1018 -7.94 11.57 -31.65
N MET A 1019 -7.72 11.27 -30.36
CA MET A 1019 -6.44 10.74 -29.88
C MET A 1019 -6.12 9.38 -30.45
N PHE A 1020 -7.06 8.43 -30.37
CA PHE A 1020 -6.81 7.07 -30.83
C PHE A 1020 -6.70 7.02 -32.36
N ASN A 1021 -7.49 7.82 -33.09
CA ASN A 1021 -7.31 7.94 -34.53
C ASN A 1021 -6.00 8.68 -34.87
N GLY A 1022 -5.62 9.73 -34.16
CA GLY A 1022 -4.36 10.45 -34.39
C GLY A 1022 -3.14 9.54 -34.26
N ILE A 1023 -3.09 8.70 -33.21
CA ILE A 1023 -2.02 7.72 -33.04
C ILE A 1023 -2.09 6.61 -34.09
N PHE A 1024 -3.28 6.05 -34.35
CA PHE A 1024 -3.45 4.97 -35.33
C PHE A 1024 -3.11 5.42 -36.76
N LEU A 1025 -3.42 6.66 -37.10
CA LEU A 1025 -3.20 7.25 -38.43
C LEU A 1025 -1.84 7.96 -38.56
N GLN A 1026 -1.08 8.08 -37.47
CA GLN A 1026 0.12 8.95 -37.39
C GLN A 1026 -0.18 10.38 -37.87
N ASP A 1027 -1.28 10.93 -37.38
CA ASP A 1027 -1.77 12.24 -37.75
C ASP A 1027 -1.67 13.22 -36.56
N PRO A 1028 -0.56 13.99 -36.47
CA PRO A 1028 -0.33 14.93 -35.38
C PRO A 1028 -1.29 16.13 -35.41
N GLU A 1029 -2.08 16.31 -36.47
CA GLU A 1029 -3.14 17.31 -36.46
C GLU A 1029 -4.28 16.93 -35.51
N LEU A 1030 -4.63 15.63 -35.47
CA LEU A 1030 -5.69 15.09 -34.60
C LEU A 1030 -5.20 14.96 -33.15
N ALA A 1031 -3.97 14.45 -32.98
CA ALA A 1031 -3.36 14.29 -31.67
C ALA A 1031 -1.84 14.25 -31.80
N GLY A 1032 -1.18 15.24 -31.22
CA GLY A 1032 0.26 15.41 -31.26
C GLY A 1032 0.69 16.71 -30.59
N ALA A 1033 1.95 16.79 -30.18
CA ALA A 1033 2.51 17.99 -29.59
C ALA A 1033 2.58 19.14 -30.62
N ARG A 1034 2.73 20.37 -30.15
CA ARG A 1034 2.89 21.57 -30.99
C ARG A 1034 4.21 22.25 -30.69
N GLU A 1035 4.92 22.67 -31.73
CA GLU A 1035 6.07 23.54 -31.59
C GLU A 1035 5.62 25.00 -31.61
N VAL A 1036 5.93 25.74 -30.54
CA VAL A 1036 5.62 27.16 -30.38
C VAL A 1036 6.88 27.91 -29.94
N ASN A 1037 7.46 28.70 -30.84
CA ASN A 1037 8.65 29.54 -30.57
C ASN A 1037 9.88 28.74 -30.09
N GLY A 1038 10.07 27.52 -30.60
CA GLY A 1038 11.15 26.61 -30.24
C GLY A 1038 10.86 25.78 -29.00
N GLU A 1039 9.64 25.79 -28.46
CA GLU A 1039 9.23 24.94 -27.35
C GLU A 1039 8.13 23.96 -27.75
N ILE A 1040 8.25 22.72 -27.27
CA ILE A 1040 7.22 21.70 -27.42
C ILE A 1040 6.14 21.90 -26.35
N VAL A 1041 4.91 22.06 -26.81
CA VAL A 1041 3.72 22.27 -25.98
C VAL A 1041 2.71 21.18 -26.26
N MET A 1042 2.32 20.46 -25.21
CA MET A 1042 1.26 19.46 -25.28
C MET A 1042 -0.11 20.15 -25.30
N PRO A 1043 -0.91 20.00 -26.36
CA PRO A 1043 -2.24 20.57 -26.38
C PRO A 1043 -3.15 19.84 -25.39
N LYS A 1044 -3.95 20.60 -24.63
CA LYS A 1044 -4.98 19.99 -23.77
C LYS A 1044 -6.10 19.44 -24.64
N MET A 1045 -6.23 18.11 -24.69
CA MET A 1045 -7.22 17.40 -25.51
C MET A 1045 -8.65 17.69 -25.07
N SER A 1046 -8.89 17.78 -23.77
CA SER A 1046 -10.18 18.19 -23.20
C SER A 1046 -10.01 19.48 -22.41
N PRO A 1047 -9.90 20.66 -23.06
CA PRO A 1047 -9.97 21.93 -22.35
C PRO A 1047 -11.39 22.16 -21.81
N LEU A 1048 -11.52 22.93 -20.74
CA LEU A 1048 -12.84 23.39 -20.28
C LEU A 1048 -13.25 24.61 -21.09
N VAL A 1049 -14.55 24.70 -21.40
CA VAL A 1049 -15.09 25.76 -22.25
C VAL A 1049 -15.89 26.75 -21.41
N SER A 1050 -15.78 28.03 -21.72
CA SER A 1050 -16.79 29.00 -21.32
C SER A 1050 -16.96 30.11 -22.35
N TYR A 1051 -17.74 31.13 -21.99
CA TYR A 1051 -18.12 32.23 -22.86
C TYR A 1051 -17.83 33.57 -22.19
N ASP A 1052 -17.22 34.50 -22.92
CA ASP A 1052 -16.98 35.86 -22.46
C ASP A 1052 -18.27 36.71 -22.43
N GLU A 1053 -18.18 37.98 -22.02
CA GLU A 1053 -19.34 38.91 -22.00
C GLU A 1053 -19.98 39.15 -23.39
N ASN A 1054 -19.28 38.78 -24.47
CA ASN A 1054 -19.70 38.92 -25.86
C ASN A 1054 -20.13 37.58 -26.49
N ASP A 1055 -20.26 36.50 -25.71
CA ASP A 1055 -20.61 35.15 -26.16
C ASP A 1055 -19.53 34.47 -27.04
N ASN A 1056 -18.27 34.91 -26.93
CA ASN A 1056 -17.13 34.23 -27.57
C ASN A 1056 -16.65 33.07 -26.71
N GLU A 1057 -16.32 31.95 -27.35
CA GLU A 1057 -15.74 30.78 -26.68
C GLU A 1057 -14.33 31.09 -26.13
N VAL A 1058 -14.10 30.74 -24.87
CA VAL A 1058 -12.82 30.86 -24.19
C VAL A 1058 -12.49 29.50 -23.56
N LEU A 1059 -11.27 29.02 -23.81
CA LEU A 1059 -10.80 27.70 -23.37
C LEU A 1059 -9.91 27.85 -22.13
N PHE A 1060 -9.99 26.87 -21.23
CA PHE A 1060 -9.18 26.85 -20.01
C PHE A 1060 -8.55 25.49 -19.75
N ASP A 1061 -7.37 25.51 -19.16
CA ASP A 1061 -6.75 24.32 -18.59
C ASP A 1061 -7.52 23.89 -17.32
N PRO A 1062 -8.08 22.67 -17.27
CA PRO A 1062 -8.75 22.16 -16.07
C PRO A 1062 -7.85 22.01 -14.84
N GLU A 1063 -6.53 21.88 -15.01
CA GLU A 1063 -5.58 21.70 -13.90
C GLU A 1063 -5.21 23.04 -13.23
N THR A 1064 -5.11 24.12 -14.02
CA THR A 1064 -4.55 25.41 -13.59
C THR A 1064 -5.50 26.60 -13.73
N GLY A 1065 -6.59 26.50 -14.49
CA GLY A 1065 -7.47 27.63 -14.82
C GLY A 1065 -6.84 28.68 -15.76
N GLU A 1066 -5.68 28.37 -16.36
CA GLU A 1066 -5.02 29.23 -17.35
C GLU A 1066 -5.86 29.33 -18.63
N GLU A 1067 -5.91 30.52 -19.23
CA GLU A 1067 -6.56 30.73 -20.53
C GLU A 1067 -5.74 30.09 -21.66
N LEU A 1068 -6.38 29.21 -22.40
CA LEU A 1068 -5.80 28.55 -23.56
C LEU A 1068 -6.17 29.29 -24.84
N PRO A 1069 -5.28 29.33 -25.85
CA PRO A 1069 -5.58 29.99 -27.11
C PRO A 1069 -6.73 29.27 -27.83
N ALA A 1070 -7.68 30.04 -28.37
CA ALA A 1070 -8.86 29.50 -29.08
C ALA A 1070 -8.50 28.71 -30.36
N VAL A 1071 -7.31 28.94 -30.90
CA VAL A 1071 -6.73 28.17 -32.00
C VAL A 1071 -5.42 27.59 -31.49
N LEU A 1072 -5.24 26.27 -31.66
CA LEU A 1072 -3.98 25.60 -31.42
C LEU A 1072 -2.88 26.32 -32.20
N GLN A 1073 -1.98 26.98 -31.48
CA GLN A 1073 -0.86 27.70 -32.07
C GLN A 1073 0.31 26.75 -32.26
N GLY A 1074 1.12 27.02 -33.28
CA GLY A 1074 2.31 26.23 -33.56
C GLY A 1074 2.09 25.16 -34.62
N ASN A 1075 3.21 24.58 -35.04
CA ASN A 1075 3.24 23.53 -36.04
C ASN A 1075 3.09 22.16 -35.37
N PRO A 1076 2.32 21.22 -35.95
CA PRO A 1076 2.22 19.85 -35.43
C PRO A 1076 3.59 19.18 -35.36
N VAL A 1077 3.85 18.44 -34.28
CA VAL A 1077 5.04 17.62 -34.09
C VAL A 1077 4.59 16.17 -34.10
N ASP A 1078 5.21 15.39 -34.99
CA ASP A 1078 4.94 13.98 -35.11
C ASP A 1078 5.38 13.21 -33.86
N MET A 1079 4.62 12.19 -33.50
CA MET A 1079 4.91 11.34 -32.34
C MET A 1079 5.86 10.19 -32.70
N ASP A 1080 6.06 9.88 -33.98
CA ASP A 1080 6.76 8.67 -34.47
C ASP A 1080 6.20 7.39 -33.79
N SER A 1081 4.88 7.19 -33.92
CA SER A 1081 4.20 6.06 -33.28
C SER A 1081 4.53 4.74 -33.96
N SER A 1082 5.06 3.79 -33.19
CA SER A 1082 5.34 2.43 -33.67
C SER A 1082 4.08 1.68 -34.11
N PHE A 1083 4.26 0.68 -34.99
CA PHE A 1083 3.17 -0.22 -35.40
C PHE A 1083 2.48 -0.88 -34.21
N THR A 1084 3.23 -1.23 -33.16
CA THR A 1084 2.65 -1.82 -31.96
C THR A 1084 1.74 -0.83 -31.23
N GLN A 1085 2.15 0.43 -31.07
CA GLN A 1085 1.28 1.47 -30.50
C GLN A 1085 -0.01 1.64 -31.33
N GLN A 1086 0.10 1.72 -32.66
CA GLN A 1086 -1.06 1.75 -33.56
C GLN A 1086 -1.99 0.55 -33.35
N LEU A 1087 -1.42 -0.66 -33.24
CA LEU A 1087 -2.18 -1.90 -33.03
C LEU A 1087 -2.92 -1.91 -31.68
N TYR A 1088 -2.25 -1.53 -30.59
CA TYR A 1088 -2.88 -1.44 -29.27
C TYR A 1088 -4.04 -0.44 -29.26
N THR A 1089 -3.82 0.74 -29.83
CA THR A 1089 -4.82 1.80 -29.92
C THR A 1089 -6.05 1.34 -30.71
N VAL A 1090 -5.88 0.78 -31.92
CA VAL A 1090 -7.03 0.31 -32.71
C VAL A 1090 -7.72 -0.90 -32.08
N LEU A 1091 -6.97 -1.85 -31.53
CA LEU A 1091 -7.51 -3.07 -30.93
C LEU A 1091 -8.36 -2.74 -29.71
N TYR A 1092 -7.81 -1.98 -28.77
CA TYR A 1092 -8.49 -1.66 -27.52
C TYR A 1092 -9.57 -0.62 -27.70
N GLY A 1093 -9.38 0.36 -28.59
CA GLY A 1093 -10.45 1.27 -28.99
C GLY A 1093 -11.65 0.49 -29.54
N MET A 1094 -11.42 -0.46 -30.46
CA MET A 1094 -12.49 -1.30 -31.01
C MET A 1094 -13.14 -2.24 -29.99
N ALA A 1095 -12.35 -2.80 -29.08
CA ALA A 1095 -12.83 -3.77 -28.10
C ALA A 1095 -13.59 -3.13 -26.91
N PHE A 1096 -13.11 -1.99 -26.41
CA PHE A 1096 -13.54 -1.42 -25.12
C PHE A 1096 -14.31 -0.10 -25.23
N PHE A 1097 -14.19 0.66 -26.33
CA PHE A 1097 -15.02 1.88 -26.52
C PHE A 1097 -16.45 1.58 -26.99
N THR A 1098 -16.81 0.30 -27.08
CA THR A 1098 -18.19 -0.11 -27.33
C THR A 1098 -19.00 -0.06 -26.03
N SER A 1099 -19.80 0.99 -25.87
CA SER A 1099 -20.82 1.05 -24.80
C SER A 1099 -22.19 0.70 -25.39
N ASN A 1100 -23.13 0.20 -24.58
CA ASN A 1100 -24.49 -0.13 -25.06
C ASN A 1100 -25.24 1.05 -25.75
N TYR A 1101 -24.74 2.28 -25.60
CA TYR A 1101 -25.34 3.50 -26.15
C TYR A 1101 -24.56 4.12 -27.31
N SER A 1102 -23.35 3.65 -27.63
CA SER A 1102 -22.49 4.23 -28.67
C SER A 1102 -21.59 3.18 -29.31
N LEU A 1103 -21.74 2.99 -30.63
CA LEU A 1103 -20.80 2.28 -31.51
C LEU A 1103 -20.01 3.27 -32.38
N ASN A 1104 -19.92 4.53 -31.93
CA ASN A 1104 -19.35 5.60 -32.75
C ASN A 1104 -17.89 5.32 -33.12
N PHE A 1105 -17.07 4.81 -32.21
CA PHE A 1105 -15.66 4.50 -32.53
C PHE A 1105 -15.54 3.42 -33.62
N PRO A 1106 -16.14 2.21 -33.49
CA PRO A 1106 -16.11 1.24 -34.58
C PRO A 1106 -16.73 1.73 -35.89
N ASP A 1107 -17.84 2.47 -35.83
CA ASP A 1107 -18.52 2.97 -37.04
C ASP A 1107 -17.64 3.96 -37.82
N GLN A 1108 -16.79 4.73 -37.14
CA GLN A 1108 -15.87 5.66 -37.79
C GLN A 1108 -14.69 4.99 -38.49
N LEU A 1109 -14.31 3.78 -38.06
CA LEU A 1109 -13.21 3.00 -38.66
C LEU A 1109 -13.71 1.94 -39.66
N LYS A 1110 -14.98 2.04 -40.07
CA LYS A 1110 -15.60 1.13 -41.02
C LYS A 1110 -15.16 1.40 -42.47
N ILE A 1111 -14.34 0.51 -43.01
CA ILE A 1111 -13.93 0.49 -44.43
C ILE A 1111 -14.52 -0.75 -45.11
N PHE A 1112 -15.05 -0.62 -46.33
CA PHE A 1112 -15.60 -1.74 -47.11
C PHE A 1112 -14.92 -1.88 -48.47
N ARG A 1113 -14.88 -3.10 -49.01
CA ARG A 1113 -14.45 -3.34 -50.40
C ARG A 1113 -15.62 -3.21 -51.38
N LEU A 1114 -15.45 -2.36 -52.39
CA LEU A 1114 -16.45 -2.17 -53.43
C LEU A 1114 -16.54 -3.42 -54.33
N GLY A 1115 -17.76 -3.81 -54.72
CA GLY A 1115 -18.03 -4.98 -55.56
C GLY A 1115 -18.18 -6.33 -54.85
N ASN A 1116 -17.92 -6.43 -53.53
CA ASN A 1116 -17.99 -7.69 -52.76
C ASN A 1116 -19.27 -7.86 -51.89
N GLY A 1117 -20.28 -7.02 -52.07
CA GLY A 1117 -21.51 -7.05 -51.27
C GLY A 1117 -21.39 -6.39 -49.88
N GLU A 1118 -20.19 -5.93 -49.49
CA GLU A 1118 -19.92 -5.12 -48.29
C GLU A 1118 -20.27 -3.63 -48.47
N SER A 1119 -20.54 -3.21 -49.72
CA SER A 1119 -20.73 -1.81 -50.09
C SER A 1119 -21.96 -1.17 -49.44
N VAL A 1120 -21.77 -0.07 -48.73
CA VAL A 1120 -22.85 0.74 -48.15
C VAL A 1120 -23.18 1.90 -49.08
N THR A 1121 -24.47 2.17 -49.31
CA THR A 1121 -24.91 3.35 -50.08
C THR A 1121 -24.93 4.56 -49.14
N ALA A 1122 -24.28 5.65 -49.53
CA ALA A 1122 -24.27 6.89 -48.74
C ALA A 1122 -25.70 7.42 -48.52
N GLY A 1123 -26.07 7.62 -47.25
CA GLY A 1123 -27.32 8.24 -46.84
C GLY A 1123 -27.29 9.77 -46.96
N ALA A 1124 -28.43 10.43 -46.70
CA ALA A 1124 -28.46 11.90 -46.68
C ALA A 1124 -27.51 12.44 -45.59
N GLY A 1125 -26.59 13.33 -45.96
CA GLY A 1125 -25.59 13.91 -45.06
C GLY A 1125 -24.25 13.18 -45.00
N TYR A 1126 -24.04 12.17 -45.86
CA TYR A 1126 -22.75 11.48 -46.03
C TYR A 1126 -22.36 11.43 -47.51
N GLU A 1127 -21.06 11.47 -47.78
CA GLU A 1127 -20.44 11.21 -49.08
C GLU A 1127 -19.59 9.94 -49.05
N LEU A 1128 -19.42 9.32 -50.21
CA LEU A 1128 -18.60 8.13 -50.37
C LEU A 1128 -17.22 8.56 -50.89
N VAL A 1129 -16.18 8.30 -50.10
CA VAL A 1129 -14.78 8.43 -50.53
C VAL A 1129 -14.26 7.06 -50.93
N THR A 1130 -13.41 7.02 -51.97
CA THR A 1130 -12.93 5.77 -52.56
C THR A 1130 -11.46 5.87 -52.94
N PHE A 1131 -10.76 4.75 -52.81
CA PHE A 1131 -9.37 4.59 -53.19
C PHE A 1131 -9.20 3.26 -53.94
N THR A 1132 -8.46 3.28 -55.06
CA THR A 1132 -8.10 2.05 -55.79
C THR A 1132 -6.63 1.74 -55.60
N ASP A 1133 -6.33 0.59 -55.01
CA ASP A 1133 -4.97 0.09 -54.86
C ASP A 1133 -4.35 -0.19 -56.25
N PRO A 1134 -3.26 0.50 -56.63
CA PRO A 1134 -2.65 0.37 -57.95
C PRO A 1134 -1.93 -0.97 -58.18
N PHE A 1135 -1.64 -1.74 -57.13
CA PHE A 1135 -0.88 -2.99 -57.20
C PHE A 1135 -1.77 -4.22 -57.29
N ASN A 1136 -2.86 -4.29 -56.51
CA ASN A 1136 -3.76 -5.44 -56.48
C ASN A 1136 -5.15 -5.17 -57.10
N GLY A 1137 -5.50 -3.91 -57.38
CA GLY A 1137 -6.76 -3.50 -58.00
C GLY A 1137 -7.98 -3.57 -57.07
N PHE A 1138 -7.79 -3.72 -55.76
CA PHE A 1138 -8.89 -3.61 -54.80
C PHE A 1138 -9.34 -2.16 -54.67
N GLU A 1139 -10.66 -1.96 -54.68
CA GLU A 1139 -11.29 -0.66 -54.48
C GLU A 1139 -11.87 -0.60 -53.07
N TYR A 1140 -11.32 0.29 -52.25
CA TYR A 1140 -11.71 0.53 -50.87
C TYR A 1140 -12.63 1.75 -50.80
N GLY A 1141 -13.64 1.71 -49.92
CA GLY A 1141 -14.57 2.81 -49.71
C GLY A 1141 -14.88 3.04 -48.24
N ALA A 1142 -15.11 4.31 -47.89
CA ALA A 1142 -15.54 4.75 -46.57
C ALA A 1142 -16.61 5.85 -46.68
N LEU A 1143 -17.42 5.98 -45.65
CA LEU A 1143 -18.41 7.06 -45.56
C LEU A 1143 -17.84 8.24 -44.79
N LYS A 1144 -17.92 9.43 -45.39
CA LYS A 1144 -17.52 10.70 -44.80
C LYS A 1144 -18.78 11.54 -44.57
N PRO A 1145 -19.04 12.05 -43.36
CA PRO A 1145 -20.16 12.96 -43.13
C PRO A 1145 -19.93 14.28 -43.89
N VAL A 1146 -21.00 15.03 -44.19
CA VAL A 1146 -20.92 16.31 -44.93
C VAL A 1146 -21.12 17.47 -43.95
N GLY A 1147 -20.04 18.20 -43.62
CA GLY A 1147 -20.08 19.36 -42.69
C GLY A 1147 -18.68 19.82 -42.21
N GLU A 1148 -18.62 20.85 -41.34
CA GLU A 1148 -17.36 21.48 -40.90
C GLU A 1148 -16.51 20.64 -39.92
N ASP A 1149 -17.12 19.75 -39.13
CA ASP A 1149 -16.43 18.93 -38.10
C ASP A 1149 -16.40 17.41 -38.43
N SER A 1150 -16.43 17.05 -39.72
CA SER A 1150 -16.75 15.68 -40.14
C SER A 1150 -15.57 14.85 -40.63
N TYR A 1151 -14.79 14.27 -39.72
CA TYR A 1151 -13.77 13.29 -40.05
C TYR A 1151 -14.10 11.93 -39.44
N THR A 1152 -14.05 10.89 -40.27
CA THR A 1152 -14.07 9.49 -39.83
C THR A 1152 -12.67 8.93 -40.11
N GLY A 1153 -12.08 8.19 -39.17
CA GLY A 1153 -10.75 7.61 -39.37
C GLY A 1153 -10.65 6.76 -40.64
N ALA A 1154 -11.75 6.07 -41.00
CA ALA A 1154 -11.88 5.34 -42.26
C ALA A 1154 -11.79 6.24 -43.50
N ALA A 1155 -12.43 7.42 -43.49
CA ALA A 1155 -12.36 8.34 -44.62
C ALA A 1155 -10.96 8.93 -44.78
N ARG A 1156 -10.28 9.31 -43.68
CA ARG A 1156 -8.89 9.78 -43.73
C ARG A 1156 -7.94 8.73 -44.30
N LEU A 1157 -8.03 7.47 -43.86
CA LEU A 1157 -7.21 6.38 -44.44
C LEU A 1157 -7.43 6.21 -45.94
N VAL A 1158 -8.69 6.24 -46.38
CA VAL A 1158 -9.03 6.10 -47.80
C VAL A 1158 -8.52 7.29 -48.61
N GLU A 1159 -8.64 8.51 -48.08
CA GLU A 1159 -8.12 9.73 -48.71
C GLU A 1159 -6.57 9.74 -48.74
N GLN A 1160 -5.91 9.29 -47.68
CA GLN A 1160 -4.45 9.13 -47.59
C GLN A 1160 -3.94 8.08 -48.59
N GLY A 1161 -4.64 6.95 -48.72
CA GLY A 1161 -4.32 5.95 -49.74
C GLY A 1161 -4.43 6.51 -51.16
N GLN A 1162 -5.46 7.30 -51.43
CA GLN A 1162 -5.60 7.98 -52.73
C GLN A 1162 -4.48 9.00 -52.96
N ARG A 1163 -4.12 9.80 -51.94
CA ARG A 1163 -3.01 10.75 -52.00
C ARG A 1163 -1.69 10.07 -52.33
N TRP A 1164 -1.33 9.00 -51.61
CA TRP A 1164 -0.06 8.31 -51.84
C TRP A 1164 -0.03 7.55 -53.17
N ALA A 1165 -1.17 7.04 -53.64
CA ALA A 1165 -1.27 6.48 -54.99
C ALA A 1165 -1.09 7.54 -56.09
N ASP A 1166 -1.61 8.74 -55.88
CA ASP A 1166 -1.38 9.86 -56.79
C ASP A 1166 0.08 10.36 -56.72
N ALA A 1167 0.69 10.39 -55.53
CA ALA A 1167 2.11 10.72 -55.35
C ALA A 1167 3.01 9.69 -56.07
N TYR A 1168 2.74 8.39 -55.90
CA TYR A 1168 3.45 7.32 -56.59
C TYR A 1168 3.30 7.41 -58.11
N ALA A 1169 2.08 7.70 -58.61
CA ALA A 1169 1.83 7.84 -60.03
C ALA A 1169 2.50 9.08 -60.66
N ASN A 1170 2.72 10.13 -59.87
CA ASN A 1170 3.26 11.41 -60.33
C ASN A 1170 4.71 11.67 -59.90
N ALA A 1171 5.38 10.70 -59.28
CA ALA A 1171 6.75 10.83 -58.78
C ALA A 1171 7.72 11.25 -59.89
N THR A 1172 8.59 12.22 -59.58
CA THR A 1172 9.50 12.86 -60.55
C THR A 1172 10.85 12.16 -60.69
N ASP A 1173 11.21 11.32 -59.72
CA ASP A 1173 12.43 10.50 -59.67
C ASP A 1173 12.19 9.20 -58.89
N ASP A 1174 13.21 8.33 -58.88
CA ASP A 1174 13.13 7.00 -58.29
C ASP A 1174 13.03 7.04 -56.75
N ASP A 1175 13.58 8.08 -56.10
CA ASP A 1175 13.56 8.21 -54.64
C ASP A 1175 12.15 8.62 -54.18
N ALA A 1176 11.57 9.66 -54.78
CA ALA A 1176 10.18 10.06 -54.52
C ALA A 1176 9.17 8.96 -54.85
N ALA A 1177 9.44 8.13 -55.86
CA ALA A 1177 8.61 6.97 -56.19
C ALA A 1177 8.72 5.86 -55.14
N ASN A 1178 9.90 5.66 -54.55
CA ASN A 1178 10.10 4.67 -53.49
C ASN A 1178 9.46 5.13 -52.17
N ASP A 1179 9.59 6.40 -51.81
CA ASP A 1179 8.99 6.93 -50.58
C ASP A 1179 7.46 6.84 -50.64
N ALA A 1180 6.86 7.33 -51.74
CA ALA A 1180 5.42 7.22 -51.95
C ALA A 1180 4.92 5.76 -52.04
N TYR A 1181 5.78 4.83 -52.48
CA TYR A 1181 5.44 3.40 -52.50
C TYR A 1181 5.31 2.82 -51.08
N TRP A 1182 6.26 3.12 -50.18
CA TRP A 1182 6.26 2.58 -48.82
C TRP A 1182 5.11 3.15 -48.00
N GLU A 1183 4.90 4.47 -48.07
CA GLU A 1183 3.76 5.16 -47.45
C GLU A 1183 2.41 4.60 -47.92
N LEU A 1184 2.28 4.34 -49.22
CA LEU A 1184 1.08 3.72 -49.78
C LEU A 1184 0.86 2.30 -49.25
N GLN A 1185 1.94 1.51 -49.15
CA GLN A 1185 1.86 0.14 -48.67
C GLN A 1185 1.48 0.08 -47.19
N GLU A 1186 2.07 0.94 -46.35
CA GLU A 1186 1.72 1.08 -44.95
C GLU A 1186 0.24 1.49 -44.78
N THR A 1187 -0.21 2.48 -45.55
CA THR A 1187 -1.61 2.92 -45.54
C THR A 1187 -2.57 1.77 -45.91
N ILE A 1188 -2.21 0.95 -46.92
CA ILE A 1188 -3.00 -0.23 -47.31
C ILE A 1188 -3.04 -1.27 -46.18
N ASP A 1189 -1.94 -1.48 -45.47
CA ASP A 1189 -1.87 -2.41 -44.35
C ASP A 1189 -2.73 -1.93 -43.17
N LEU A 1190 -2.70 -0.63 -42.83
CA LEU A 1190 -3.61 -0.01 -41.85
C LEU A 1190 -5.08 -0.13 -42.27
N ILE A 1191 -5.41 0.08 -43.55
CA ILE A 1191 -6.76 -0.13 -44.08
C ILE A 1191 -7.21 -1.59 -43.86
N ASN A 1192 -6.35 -2.56 -44.14
CA ASN A 1192 -6.70 -3.97 -43.95
C ASN A 1192 -6.80 -4.32 -42.46
N LEU A 1193 -5.97 -3.74 -41.59
CA LEU A 1193 -6.03 -3.89 -40.15
C LEU A 1193 -7.34 -3.35 -39.57
N ALA A 1194 -7.72 -2.12 -39.92
CA ALA A 1194 -8.99 -1.52 -39.50
C ALA A 1194 -10.20 -2.38 -39.92
N ARG A 1195 -10.18 -2.93 -41.14
CA ARG A 1195 -11.21 -3.86 -41.63
C ARG A 1195 -11.26 -5.17 -40.82
N ALA A 1196 -10.10 -5.74 -40.50
CA ALA A 1196 -10.01 -6.94 -39.67
C ALA A 1196 -10.57 -6.67 -38.27
N MET A 1197 -10.13 -5.58 -37.62
CA MET A 1197 -10.61 -5.19 -36.29
C MET A 1197 -12.11 -4.92 -36.27
N TYR A 1198 -12.66 -4.25 -37.28
CA TYR A 1198 -14.11 -4.05 -37.41
C TYR A 1198 -14.86 -5.38 -37.57
N THR A 1199 -14.30 -6.36 -38.28
CA THR A 1199 -14.89 -7.70 -38.41
C THR A 1199 -14.91 -8.44 -37.07
N TYR A 1200 -13.88 -8.26 -36.25
CA TYR A 1200 -13.77 -8.90 -34.95
C TYR A 1200 -14.60 -8.20 -33.86
N PHE A 1201 -14.56 -6.88 -33.78
CA PHE A 1201 -15.11 -6.13 -32.65
C PHE A 1201 -16.18 -5.09 -33.04
N GLY A 1202 -16.32 -4.78 -34.33
CA GLY A 1202 -17.22 -3.73 -34.84
C GLY A 1202 -18.70 -4.10 -34.95
N VAL A 1203 -19.11 -5.27 -34.44
CA VAL A 1203 -20.51 -5.68 -34.30
C VAL A 1203 -20.82 -5.86 -32.81
N SER A 1204 -21.99 -5.39 -32.36
CA SER A 1204 -22.33 -5.40 -30.92
C SER A 1204 -22.18 -6.81 -30.33
N PHE A 1205 -21.48 -6.89 -29.19
CA PHE A 1205 -21.35 -8.10 -28.36
C PHE A 1205 -22.55 -8.31 -27.45
#